data_AF-A0A7R7VJI9-F1
#
_entry.id   AF-A0A7R7VJI9-F1
#
_cell.length_a   1.000
_cell.length_b   1.000
_cell.length_c   1.000
_cell.angle_alpha   90.00
_cell.angle_beta   90.00
_cell.angle_gamma   90.00
#
_symmetry.space_group_name_H-M   'P 1'
#
loop_
_entity.id
_entity.type
_entity.pdbx_description
1 polymer ?
#
loop_
_entity_poly.entity_id
_entity_poly.type
_entity_poly.pdbx_seq_one_letter_code
_entity_poly.pdbx_strand_id
1 'polypeptide(L)'
;MARARRSARSTGGKTKYTTDPFEIAGLSGDSDTGEAGETSAFKVPDEDSEEEFRHASNDEDAEEEEENEEVEAEDDDEPEYAEGESMDIDRPTSTPRGRGRNIQKAKKVTAVSQSDTRKKQPAWTKPDETRSRGILNTSDHVGKSVHLQFTFGTDERDLLAILHARERWAKGIDSGFPSRASLNAVQTAPAYTYGPTYGADPKDVQKESTRGWDWYYDGDVGEKFRKRQWLARIEEDEGRRYMPRSKPGKHTVLMGPADGQKKFSLGQFESYNFGDAWDSAGGKKKREGWMLNMGQKIQCMAWAPNQNGLVQYLAIVTFITEEQKSHYPDPLADKAAPAFRPSAPYPSALHIWAFKAKQDDSLTKTLDMEFKPRLRLALCTDWGDLRRISWCPFPRTTRAEDDEDVLKNVGLLAGVWGDGYVRVLDIKTNKDPNTTEFHKVLSPAFIVKPPSTMCTCVAWLSPTDIAVGCANGFVAVWSILSSQDSSSNHPLPYFYQQIHSTYILNISPAYPAHPHVFGTTSMDGETRLTSLLDPQKDVTETNRMRMGSPHITFSPFLQSFVSSDENDFARLITLRRFFATTSIARLPSSVSALAPCSPCHPSLLFGCSGGAVVVTNPLRRLMHSKQKQWQQTWFVHDWVQGPEKESSGVSRFQDGFRAESVSLLRSMAGDWKMVNGTMVITIYEEETNVTSVAWNPNQVCAGWASAGMGCGLLRVEDVALS
;
A
#
# COMPACT_ATOMS: atom_id res chain seq x y z
N MET A 1 21.31 33.51 66.56
CA MET A 1 21.39 34.98 66.35
C MET A 1 21.35 35.26 64.85
N ALA A 2 20.60 36.29 64.43
CA ALA A 2 20.67 37.14 63.21
C ALA A 2 21.23 36.54 61.88
N ARG A 3 20.74 36.79 60.65
CA ARG A 3 19.83 37.79 60.06
C ARG A 3 19.64 37.44 58.56
N ALA A 4 18.39 37.53 58.07
CA ALA A 4 17.91 38.23 56.85
C ALA A 4 18.63 38.09 55.46
N ARG A 5 17.91 37.63 54.40
CA ARG A 5 17.34 38.40 53.23
C ARG A 5 18.43 39.05 52.30
N ARG A 6 18.41 39.02 50.95
CA ARG A 6 17.35 39.10 49.91
C ARG A 6 18.01 38.99 48.49
N SER A 7 17.28 38.43 47.50
CA SER A 7 17.10 38.86 46.08
C SER A 7 18.25 39.45 45.23
N ALA A 8 18.48 38.92 44.01
CA ALA A 8 18.26 39.58 42.69
C ALA A 8 18.88 38.81 41.48
N ARG A 9 18.35 39.10 40.28
CA ARG A 9 18.57 38.53 38.92
C ARG A 9 19.94 38.82 38.25
N SER A 10 20.29 37.96 37.27
CA SER A 10 20.92 38.16 35.92
C SER A 10 22.05 39.19 35.75
N THR A 11 23.24 38.86 35.20
CA THR A 11 23.63 38.71 33.77
C THR A 11 25.19 38.63 33.79
N GLY A 12 25.97 38.06 32.86
CA GLY A 12 25.76 37.46 31.55
C GLY A 12 27.13 37.01 30.97
N GLY A 13 27.11 36.41 29.78
CA GLY A 13 28.30 36.11 28.96
C GLY A 13 27.86 35.51 27.63
N LYS A 14 28.05 36.27 26.54
CA LYS A 14 27.66 35.94 25.16
C LYS A 14 28.71 35.03 24.49
N THR A 15 28.27 34.04 23.73
CA THR A 15 28.97 33.58 22.52
C THR A 15 27.96 33.32 21.41
N LYS A 16 28.19 33.97 20.26
CA LYS A 16 27.38 33.88 19.03
C LYS A 16 27.81 32.66 18.22
N TYR A 17 26.84 32.06 17.54
CA TYR A 17 27.02 31.11 16.43
C TYR A 17 27.39 31.84 15.14
N THR A 18 28.26 31.22 14.35
CA THR A 18 28.14 30.98 12.89
C THR A 18 29.44 30.37 12.37
N THR A 19 29.40 29.10 11.95
CA THR A 19 30.37 28.55 10.99
C THR A 19 29.58 28.27 9.72
N ASP A 20 29.90 29.03 8.68
CA ASP A 20 29.31 28.91 7.35
C ASP A 20 29.92 27.67 6.64
N PRO A 21 29.11 26.69 6.19
CA PRO A 21 29.59 25.49 5.52
C PRO A 21 30.26 25.74 4.16
N PHE A 22 30.14 26.95 3.58
CA PHE A 22 30.66 27.24 2.24
C PHE A 22 32.13 27.68 2.20
N GLU A 23 32.77 28.00 3.33
CA GLU A 23 34.23 28.24 3.39
C GLU A 23 35.05 26.95 3.27
N ILE A 24 34.50 25.79 3.66
CA ILE A 24 35.20 24.49 3.60
C ILE A 24 35.31 23.98 2.15
N ALA A 25 34.44 24.45 1.25
CA ALA A 25 34.40 24.04 -0.15
C ALA A 25 35.24 24.91 -1.11
N GLY A 26 35.98 25.91 -0.61
CA GLY A 26 36.98 26.65 -1.40
C GLY A 26 36.43 27.42 -2.61
N LEU A 27 35.18 27.89 -2.55
CA LEU A 27 34.54 28.63 -3.63
C LEU A 27 33.99 29.97 -3.12
N SER A 28 34.85 30.98 -3.04
CA SER A 28 34.42 32.38 -3.12
C SER A 28 35.48 33.22 -3.85
N GLY A 29 35.10 33.75 -5.02
CA GLY A 29 35.74 34.93 -5.61
C GLY A 29 35.60 36.13 -4.67
N ASP A 30 36.36 37.21 -4.78
CA ASP A 30 36.78 37.88 -6.01
C ASP A 30 37.91 38.87 -5.69
N SER A 31 38.73 39.16 -6.71
CA SER A 31 39.48 40.40 -7.00
C SER A 31 40.17 41.25 -5.91
N ASP A 32 41.48 41.49 -6.17
CA ASP A 32 42.29 42.71 -5.95
C ASP A 32 42.61 43.17 -4.51
N THR A 33 43.85 43.41 -4.06
CA THR A 33 45.10 43.90 -4.70
C THR A 33 46.29 43.69 -3.74
N GLY A 34 47.53 43.60 -4.25
CA GLY A 34 48.73 44.08 -3.54
C GLY A 34 49.80 43.06 -3.11
N GLU A 35 50.83 42.95 -3.96
CA GLU A 35 52.26 42.65 -3.71
C GLU A 35 52.73 42.00 -2.38
N ALA A 36 53.42 40.86 -2.49
CA ALA A 36 54.86 40.70 -2.24
C ALA A 36 55.21 39.21 -2.09
N GLY A 37 56.27 38.76 -2.77
CA GLY A 37 56.70 37.36 -2.80
C GLY A 37 57.56 36.93 -1.62
N GLU A 38 57.71 35.61 -1.44
CA GLU A 38 59.00 34.89 -1.53
C GLU A 38 58.83 33.39 -1.21
N THR A 39 59.41 32.58 -2.11
CA THR A 39 59.98 31.23 -2.00
C THR A 39 59.92 30.44 -0.67
N SER A 40 59.57 29.16 -0.74
CA SER A 40 60.55 28.04 -0.78
C SER A 40 59.88 26.66 -0.64
N ALA A 41 60.48 25.67 -1.32
CA ALA A 41 60.08 24.27 -1.44
C ALA A 41 60.32 23.45 -0.16
N PHE A 42 59.64 22.31 0.00
CA PHE A 42 60.16 21.00 0.46
C PHE A 42 58.97 19.99 0.50
N LYS A 43 58.90 19.01 -0.41
CA LYS A 43 59.42 17.61 -0.38
C LYS A 43 58.56 16.61 0.43
N VAL A 44 58.00 15.66 -0.33
CA VAL A 44 57.31 14.42 0.05
C VAL A 44 58.28 13.45 0.75
N PRO A 45 57.77 12.60 1.65
CA PRO A 45 58.06 11.17 1.53
C PRO A 45 56.81 10.27 1.66
N ASP A 46 56.76 9.27 0.77
CA ASP A 46 55.96 8.06 0.91
C ASP A 46 56.58 7.14 1.98
N GLU A 47 55.75 6.46 2.77
CA GLU A 47 56.10 5.19 3.40
C GLU A 47 54.85 4.31 3.58
N ASP A 48 54.89 3.15 2.93
CA ASP A 48 54.04 1.98 3.14
C ASP A 48 54.15 1.47 4.59
N SER A 49 53.03 1.12 5.20
CA SER A 49 52.99 0.11 6.27
C SER A 49 51.59 -0.49 6.39
N GLU A 50 51.53 -1.80 6.19
CA GLU A 50 50.39 -2.68 6.41
C GLU A 50 49.96 -2.69 7.89
N GLU A 51 48.65 -2.68 8.19
CA GLU A 51 48.13 -3.35 9.39
C GLU A 51 46.76 -4.01 9.13
N GLU A 52 46.81 -5.33 9.24
CA GLU A 52 45.74 -6.33 9.24
C GLU A 52 44.91 -6.23 10.53
N PHE A 53 43.69 -5.69 10.48
CA PHE A 53 42.79 -5.70 11.65
C PHE A 53 41.99 -7.01 11.72
N ARG A 54 42.51 -7.95 12.50
CA ARG A 54 41.76 -9.11 13.02
C ARG A 54 40.87 -8.66 14.17
N HIS A 55 39.55 -8.76 14.02
CA HIS A 55 38.65 -8.64 15.16
C HIS A 55 38.52 -10.01 15.87
N ALA A 56 39.18 -10.09 17.03
CA ALA A 56 38.98 -11.14 18.00
C ALA A 56 37.60 -11.01 18.67
N SER A 57 36.93 -12.15 18.77
CA SER A 57 35.79 -12.41 19.65
C SER A 57 36.14 -12.08 21.10
N ASN A 58 35.33 -11.27 21.75
CA ASN A 58 35.23 -11.27 23.20
C ASN A 58 33.75 -11.18 23.58
N ASP A 59 33.18 -12.35 23.88
CA ASP A 59 31.99 -12.49 24.70
C ASP A 59 32.39 -12.09 26.13
N GLU A 60 31.88 -10.97 26.62
CA GLU A 60 31.70 -10.77 28.06
C GLU A 60 30.33 -10.12 28.28
N ASP A 61 29.51 -10.86 29.02
CA ASP A 61 28.17 -10.52 29.48
C ASP A 61 28.13 -9.14 30.15
N ALA A 62 27.32 -8.24 29.58
CA ALA A 62 26.82 -7.06 30.28
C ALA A 62 25.30 -7.18 30.40
N GLU A 63 24.87 -7.57 31.61
CA GLU A 63 23.50 -7.44 32.06
C GLU A 63 23.14 -5.94 32.09
N GLU A 64 22.43 -5.45 31.07
CA GLU A 64 21.76 -4.16 31.12
C GLU A 64 20.34 -4.38 31.67
N GLU A 65 20.13 -3.86 32.89
CA GLU A 65 18.81 -3.68 33.48
C GLU A 65 17.98 -2.74 32.57
N GLU A 66 17.05 -3.31 31.79
CA GLU A 66 16.09 -2.53 31.01
C GLU A 66 15.15 -1.76 31.96
N GLU A 67 15.29 -0.44 31.99
CA GLU A 67 14.31 0.49 32.57
C GLU A 67 12.96 0.34 31.86
N ASN A 68 11.89 0.37 32.66
CA ASN A 68 10.50 0.23 32.23
C ASN A 68 10.13 1.27 31.16
N GLU A 69 9.85 0.82 29.93
CA GLU A 69 9.18 1.65 28.91
C GLU A 69 7.65 1.58 29.11
N GLU A 70 7.10 2.63 29.72
CA GLU A 70 5.67 2.92 29.73
C GLU A 70 5.23 3.35 28.32
N VAL A 71 4.37 2.55 27.69
CA VAL A 71 3.66 2.94 26.48
C VAL A 71 2.45 3.73 26.92
N GLU A 72 2.56 5.05 27.01
CA GLU A 72 1.39 5.92 27.14
C GLU A 72 0.64 5.95 25.80
N ALA A 73 -0.60 5.47 25.84
CA ALA A 73 -1.60 5.83 24.84
C ALA A 73 -2.25 7.11 25.34
N GLU A 74 -2.03 8.22 24.63
CA GLU A 74 -2.74 9.47 24.89
C GLU A 74 -4.20 9.31 24.43
N ASP A 75 -5.12 9.25 25.39
CA ASP A 75 -6.57 9.44 25.20
C ASP A 75 -6.89 10.90 25.61
N ASP A 76 -7.12 11.77 24.63
CA ASP A 76 -7.74 13.09 24.81
C ASP A 76 -9.25 12.93 24.62
N ASP A 77 -9.96 12.60 25.69
CA ASP A 77 -11.43 12.60 25.76
C ASP A 77 -11.87 13.50 26.95
N GLU A 78 -11.91 14.82 26.75
CA GLU A 78 -12.72 15.72 27.58
C GLU A 78 -14.04 16.05 26.86
N PRO A 79 -15.21 15.86 27.50
CA PRO A 79 -16.50 16.23 26.90
C PRO A 79 -16.75 17.74 27.02
N GLU A 80 -16.84 18.42 25.88
CA GLU A 80 -17.28 19.81 25.77
C GLU A 80 -18.81 19.88 25.96
N TYR A 81 -19.27 20.44 27.08
CA TYR A 81 -20.69 20.66 27.35
C TYR A 81 -21.20 21.87 26.56
N ALA A 82 -22.19 21.65 25.69
CA ALA A 82 -22.89 22.72 24.99
C ALA A 82 -23.76 23.56 25.96
N GLU A 83 -23.52 24.87 25.96
CA GLU A 83 -24.36 25.85 26.64
C GLU A 83 -25.72 26.02 25.93
N GLY A 84 -26.78 26.14 26.72
CA GLY A 84 -28.13 26.47 26.28
C GLY A 84 -29.03 26.90 27.45
N GLU A 85 -28.95 28.19 27.77
CA GLU A 85 -29.96 29.08 28.41
C GLU A 85 -30.87 28.55 29.54
N SER A 86 -30.73 29.14 30.74
CA SER A 86 -31.88 29.59 31.54
C SER A 86 -31.49 30.66 32.58
N MET A 87 -32.38 31.64 32.72
CA MET A 87 -32.34 32.91 33.46
C MET A 87 -31.85 32.90 34.92
N ASP A 88 -31.16 34.01 35.27
CA ASP A 88 -30.85 34.49 36.62
C ASP A 88 -32.08 34.63 37.53
N ILE A 89 -31.91 34.37 38.84
CA ILE A 89 -32.42 35.18 39.97
C ILE A 89 -31.64 34.85 41.26
N ASP A 90 -31.19 35.93 41.92
CA ASP A 90 -30.82 36.16 43.32
C ASP A 90 -29.45 35.75 43.96
N ARG A 91 -28.71 36.82 44.26
CA ARG A 91 -27.66 37.08 45.28
C ARG A 91 -28.09 36.74 46.73
N PRO A 92 -27.23 36.92 47.77
CA PRO A 92 -25.75 36.88 47.87
C PRO A 92 -25.27 36.05 49.11
N THR A 93 -23.97 35.98 49.41
CA THR A 93 -23.29 36.65 50.57
C THR A 93 -21.96 35.98 51.00
N SER A 94 -20.93 36.83 51.15
CA SER A 94 -19.81 36.82 52.11
C SER A 94 -18.77 35.69 52.21
N THR A 95 -17.51 36.13 52.08
CA THR A 95 -16.23 35.54 52.55
C THR A 95 -16.20 35.36 54.09
N PRO A 96 -15.29 34.55 54.68
CA PRO A 96 -13.93 35.03 54.97
C PRO A 96 -12.78 33.98 54.92
N ARG A 97 -11.56 34.53 54.81
CA ARG A 97 -10.23 33.92 54.92
C ARG A 97 -9.97 33.24 56.27
N GLY A 98 -9.10 32.22 56.30
CA GLY A 98 -8.48 31.75 57.56
C GLY A 98 -7.41 30.65 57.47
N ARG A 99 -6.13 31.06 57.48
CA ARG A 99 -4.94 30.44 58.11
C ARG A 99 -4.84 28.90 58.30
N GLY A 100 -3.96 28.28 57.49
CA GLY A 100 -2.63 27.75 57.88
C GLY A 100 -2.49 26.60 58.90
N ARG A 101 -1.74 25.54 58.52
CA ARG A 101 -0.72 24.90 59.39
C ARG A 101 0.20 23.91 58.65
N ASN A 102 1.50 23.99 58.98
CA ASN A 102 2.61 23.11 58.60
C ASN A 102 2.40 21.66 59.03
N ILE A 103 2.84 20.68 58.22
CA ILE A 103 3.38 19.39 58.72
C ILE A 103 4.64 19.01 57.93
N GLN A 104 5.59 18.46 58.68
CA GLN A 104 7.01 18.25 58.43
C GLN A 104 7.32 17.05 57.52
N LYS A 105 8.46 17.14 56.83
CA LYS A 105 9.18 15.99 56.24
C LYS A 105 9.81 15.14 57.35
N ALA A 106 9.57 13.83 57.32
CA ALA A 106 10.40 12.83 58.00
C ALA A 106 10.73 11.69 57.01
N LYS A 107 12.01 11.34 56.94
CA LYS A 107 12.60 10.30 56.08
C LYS A 107 12.49 8.92 56.74
N LYS A 108 12.10 7.94 55.91
CA LYS A 108 12.59 6.55 55.76
C LYS A 108 12.71 5.67 57.01
N VAL A 109 11.91 4.60 57.04
CA VAL A 109 12.33 3.28 57.53
C VAL A 109 11.91 2.23 56.50
N THR A 110 12.91 1.49 56.04
CA THR A 110 12.87 0.31 55.17
C THR A 110 12.16 -0.84 55.89
N ALA A 111 11.09 -1.37 55.30
CA ALA A 111 10.50 -2.64 55.70
C ALA A 111 10.63 -3.61 54.52
N VAL A 112 11.37 -4.69 54.80
CA VAL A 112 11.56 -5.85 53.93
C VAL A 112 10.19 -6.48 53.68
N SER A 113 9.72 -6.41 52.42
CA SER A 113 8.51 -7.12 51.99
C SER A 113 8.91 -8.49 51.47
N GLN A 114 8.46 -9.53 52.19
CA GLN A 114 8.54 -10.93 51.79
C GLN A 114 7.97 -11.15 50.39
N SER A 115 8.57 -12.08 49.67
CA SER A 115 8.10 -12.58 48.38
C SER A 115 6.77 -13.32 48.57
N ASP A 116 5.68 -12.61 48.38
CA ASP A 116 4.35 -13.21 48.33
C ASP A 116 4.20 -13.90 46.97
N THR A 117 4.55 -15.20 46.91
CA THR A 117 4.29 -16.08 45.77
C THR A 117 2.79 -16.37 45.66
N ARG A 118 1.99 -15.32 45.44
CA ARG A 118 0.67 -15.47 44.85
C ARG A 118 0.88 -15.74 43.37
N LYS A 119 0.67 -17.00 42.97
CA LYS A 119 0.40 -17.34 41.57
C LYS A 119 -0.66 -16.36 41.07
N LYS A 120 -0.26 -15.37 40.26
CA LYS A 120 -1.20 -14.53 39.52
C LYS A 120 -2.05 -15.49 38.71
N GLN A 121 -3.30 -15.70 39.11
CA GLN A 121 -4.26 -16.37 38.26
C GLN A 121 -4.28 -15.61 36.93
N PRO A 122 -4.33 -16.31 35.77
CA PRO A 122 -4.56 -15.62 34.51
C PRO A 122 -5.83 -14.79 34.68
N ALA A 123 -5.78 -13.51 34.30
CA ALA A 123 -6.89 -12.58 34.38
C ALA A 123 -8.04 -13.06 33.47
N TRP A 124 -8.77 -14.08 33.92
CA TRP A 124 -10.09 -14.38 33.39
C TRP A 124 -10.99 -13.28 33.91
N THR A 125 -11.44 -12.49 32.95
CA THR A 125 -12.40 -11.40 33.06
C THR A 125 -13.58 -11.82 33.94
N LYS A 126 -13.99 -10.96 34.87
CA LYS A 126 -15.31 -11.13 35.51
C LYS A 126 -16.37 -11.09 34.40
N PRO A 127 -17.23 -12.11 34.27
CA PRO A 127 -18.18 -12.20 33.16
C PRO A 127 -19.19 -11.05 33.10
N ASP A 128 -19.38 -10.30 34.20
CA ASP A 128 -20.40 -9.25 34.34
C ASP A 128 -19.86 -7.82 34.19
N GLU A 129 -18.64 -7.62 33.70
CA GLU A 129 -18.09 -6.27 33.50
C GLU A 129 -18.48 -5.70 32.12
N THR A 130 -19.42 -4.76 32.10
CA THR A 130 -19.78 -4.01 30.89
C THR A 130 -18.63 -3.12 30.46
N ARG A 131 -18.23 -3.22 29.19
CA ARG A 131 -17.14 -2.42 28.60
C ARG A 131 -17.68 -1.52 27.51
N SER A 132 -17.21 -0.27 27.48
CA SER A 132 -17.64 0.74 26.49
C SER A 132 -17.48 0.30 25.04
N ARG A 133 -16.44 -0.50 24.75
CA ARG A 133 -16.14 -1.05 23.41
C ARG A 133 -16.30 -2.56 23.31
N GLY A 134 -16.94 -3.20 24.30
CA GLY A 134 -17.20 -4.65 24.32
C GLY A 134 -15.97 -5.57 24.44
N ILE A 135 -14.74 -5.03 24.41
CA ILE A 135 -13.48 -5.79 24.47
C ILE A 135 -12.56 -5.20 25.55
N LEU A 136 -11.70 -6.03 26.16
CA LEU A 136 -10.68 -5.55 27.10
C LEU A 136 -9.66 -4.67 26.37
N ASN A 137 -9.33 -3.51 26.92
CA ASN A 137 -8.16 -2.77 26.46
C ASN A 137 -6.90 -3.54 26.85
N THR A 138 -6.18 -4.02 25.84
CA THR A 138 -4.95 -4.83 25.99
C THR A 138 -3.71 -4.01 26.37
N SER A 139 -3.89 -2.79 26.90
CA SER A 139 -2.79 -2.00 27.46
C SER A 139 -2.19 -2.68 28.70
N ASP A 140 -2.99 -3.50 29.39
CA ASP A 140 -2.51 -4.38 30.45
C ASP A 140 -1.71 -5.55 29.86
N HIS A 141 -0.66 -5.99 30.55
CA HIS A 141 0.23 -7.09 30.13
C HIS A 141 -0.52 -8.42 30.02
N VAL A 142 -1.20 -8.66 28.90
CA VAL A 142 -1.98 -9.87 28.68
C VAL A 142 -1.08 -11.01 28.19
N GLY A 143 -1.33 -12.22 28.68
CA GLY A 143 -0.63 -13.41 28.20
C GLY A 143 -0.84 -13.64 26.69
N LYS A 144 0.13 -14.27 26.02
CA LYS A 144 0.13 -14.48 24.55
C LYS A 144 -1.16 -15.11 24.02
N SER A 145 -1.72 -16.10 24.72
CA SER A 145 -2.96 -16.76 24.31
C SER A 145 -4.16 -15.81 24.29
N VAL A 146 -4.24 -14.93 25.28
CA VAL A 146 -5.33 -13.99 25.42
C VAL A 146 -5.19 -12.84 24.42
N HIS A 147 -3.95 -12.39 24.13
CA HIS A 147 -3.67 -11.45 23.02
C HIS A 147 -4.22 -11.98 21.70
N LEU A 148 -3.92 -13.24 21.35
CA LEU A 148 -4.43 -13.87 20.12
C LEU A 148 -5.97 -13.91 20.08
N GLN A 149 -6.60 -14.26 21.19
CA GLN A 149 -8.07 -14.31 21.26
C GLN A 149 -8.71 -12.93 21.11
N PHE A 150 -8.08 -11.87 21.62
CA PHE A 150 -8.60 -10.51 21.43
C PHE A 150 -8.35 -9.96 20.02
N THR A 151 -7.24 -10.35 19.37
CA THR A 151 -6.91 -9.92 18.02
C THR A 151 -7.76 -10.63 16.96
N PHE A 152 -7.85 -11.96 17.02
CA PHE A 152 -8.47 -12.79 15.97
C PHE A 152 -9.82 -13.36 16.38
N GLY A 153 -10.02 -13.61 17.67
CA GLY A 153 -11.25 -14.18 18.20
C GLY A 153 -11.05 -15.52 18.89
N THR A 154 -12.17 -16.07 19.34
CA THR A 154 -12.25 -17.41 19.92
C THR A 154 -12.70 -18.48 18.93
N ASP A 155 -13.02 -18.10 17.69
CA ASP A 155 -13.39 -19.05 16.64
C ASP A 155 -12.16 -19.89 16.26
N GLU A 156 -12.34 -21.21 16.25
CA GLU A 156 -11.29 -22.16 15.89
C GLU A 156 -10.80 -21.92 14.46
N ARG A 157 -11.68 -21.49 13.55
CA ARG A 157 -11.33 -21.21 12.15
C ARG A 157 -10.29 -20.10 12.03
N ASP A 158 -10.53 -18.99 12.71
CA ASP A 158 -9.66 -17.82 12.71
C ASP A 158 -8.32 -18.15 13.37
N LEU A 159 -8.35 -18.86 14.49
CA LEU A 159 -7.16 -19.28 15.24
C LEU A 159 -6.30 -20.28 14.46
N LEU A 160 -6.88 -21.29 13.83
CA LEU A 160 -6.13 -22.25 13.02
C LEU A 160 -5.53 -21.59 11.77
N ALA A 161 -6.24 -20.65 11.16
CA ALA A 161 -5.73 -19.88 10.02
C ALA A 161 -4.50 -19.04 10.37
N ILE A 162 -4.52 -18.33 11.50
CA ILE A 162 -3.36 -17.53 11.91
C ILE A 162 -2.19 -18.40 12.41
N LEU A 163 -2.46 -19.53 13.05
CA LEU A 163 -1.40 -20.48 13.44
C LEU A 163 -0.72 -21.09 12.22
N HIS A 164 -1.49 -21.44 11.18
CA HIS A 164 -0.97 -21.88 9.89
C HIS A 164 -0.09 -20.79 9.24
N ALA A 165 -0.56 -19.54 9.21
CA ALA A 165 0.23 -18.43 8.69
C ALA A 165 1.54 -18.24 9.47
N ARG A 166 1.49 -18.30 10.80
CA ARG A 166 2.65 -18.16 11.70
C ARG A 166 3.72 -19.23 11.42
N GLU A 167 3.33 -20.50 11.39
CA GLU A 167 4.28 -21.62 11.21
C GLU A 167 5.06 -21.50 9.90
N ARG A 168 4.44 -20.90 8.90
CA ARG A 168 5.02 -20.74 7.58
C ARG A 168 5.83 -19.46 7.41
N TRP A 169 5.28 -18.34 7.88
CA TRP A 169 5.72 -16.99 7.51
C TRP A 169 6.29 -16.16 8.66
N ALA A 170 6.27 -16.65 9.90
CA ALA A 170 6.88 -15.95 11.03
C ALA A 170 8.40 -16.19 11.13
N LYS A 171 9.03 -16.75 10.09
CA LYS A 171 10.48 -16.94 10.01
C LYS A 171 11.16 -15.59 9.81
N GLY A 172 12.33 -15.40 10.42
CA GLY A 172 13.08 -14.14 10.33
C GLY A 172 13.42 -13.73 8.89
N ILE A 173 13.74 -14.70 8.03
CA ILE A 173 14.05 -14.48 6.60
C ILE A 173 12.88 -13.89 5.80
N ASP A 174 11.64 -14.16 6.23
CA ASP A 174 10.42 -13.72 5.56
C ASP A 174 9.86 -12.40 6.15
N SER A 175 10.65 -11.66 6.94
CA SER A 175 10.18 -10.42 7.59
C SER A 175 10.00 -9.24 6.62
N GLY A 176 10.53 -9.35 5.40
CA GLY A 176 10.34 -8.39 4.30
C GLY A 176 9.78 -9.11 3.07
N PHE A 177 10.67 -9.38 2.10
CA PHE A 177 10.33 -10.20 0.94
C PHE A 177 10.08 -11.67 1.31
N PRO A 178 9.18 -12.37 0.60
CA PRO A 178 9.02 -13.80 0.78
C PRO A 178 10.24 -14.56 0.28
N SER A 179 10.63 -15.63 0.99
CA SER A 179 11.63 -16.58 0.52
C SER A 179 11.02 -17.63 -0.40
N ARG A 180 11.77 -18.06 -1.41
CA ARG A 180 11.40 -19.14 -2.33
C ARG A 180 11.14 -20.45 -1.56
N ALA A 181 11.91 -20.72 -0.52
CA ALA A 181 11.70 -21.86 0.37
C ALA A 181 10.32 -21.82 1.04
N SER A 182 9.94 -20.68 1.63
CA SER A 182 8.62 -20.51 2.25
C SER A 182 7.49 -20.49 1.23
N LEU A 183 7.71 -19.99 0.02
CA LEU A 183 6.75 -20.05 -1.09
C LEU A 183 6.54 -21.50 -1.58
N ASN A 184 7.59 -22.29 -1.75
CA ASN A 184 7.49 -23.67 -2.25
C ASN A 184 6.98 -24.66 -1.18
N ALA A 185 7.08 -24.31 0.10
CA ALA A 185 6.60 -25.13 1.20
C ALA A 185 5.07 -25.43 1.18
N VAL A 186 4.29 -24.83 0.26
CA VAL A 186 2.84 -25.16 0.10
C VAL A 186 2.66 -26.65 -0.14
N GLN A 187 3.57 -27.27 -0.90
CA GLN A 187 3.43 -28.66 -1.30
C GLN A 187 3.70 -29.66 -0.18
N THR A 188 4.48 -29.28 0.84
CA THR A 188 5.07 -30.22 1.81
C THR A 188 4.62 -29.97 3.24
N ALA A 189 4.15 -28.77 3.58
CA ALA A 189 3.77 -28.42 4.94
C ALA A 189 2.43 -29.07 5.35
N PRO A 190 2.27 -29.48 6.62
CA PRO A 190 0.99 -29.96 7.12
C PRO A 190 -0.06 -28.84 7.01
N ALA A 191 -1.17 -29.13 6.33
CA ALA A 191 -2.29 -28.21 6.20
C ALA A 191 -3.33 -28.51 7.29
N TYR A 192 -3.66 -27.51 8.09
CA TYR A 192 -4.85 -27.53 8.94
C TYR A 192 -6.09 -27.21 8.10
N THR A 193 -7.26 -27.72 8.49
CA THR A 193 -8.50 -27.60 7.70
C THR A 193 -8.76 -26.18 7.20
N TYR A 194 -8.74 -25.18 8.09
CA TYR A 194 -9.02 -23.77 7.75
C TYR A 194 -7.75 -22.94 7.42
N GLY A 195 -6.57 -23.57 7.46
CA GLY A 195 -5.28 -22.91 7.28
C GLY A 195 -5.10 -22.35 5.86
N PRO A 196 -5.13 -23.20 4.81
CA PRO A 196 -4.96 -22.79 3.42
C PRO A 196 -6.06 -21.86 2.89
N THR A 197 -7.21 -21.83 3.57
CA THR A 197 -8.40 -21.07 3.18
C THR A 197 -8.63 -19.84 4.05
N TYR A 198 -7.64 -19.49 4.89
CA TYR A 198 -7.63 -18.27 5.69
C TYR A 198 -8.87 -18.08 6.56
N GLY A 199 -9.37 -19.17 7.16
CA GLY A 199 -10.54 -19.16 8.04
C GLY A 199 -11.87 -19.47 7.33
N ALA A 200 -11.90 -19.44 6.00
CA ALA A 200 -13.07 -19.89 5.24
C ALA A 200 -13.18 -21.43 5.23
N ASP A 201 -14.40 -21.98 5.15
CA ASP A 201 -14.59 -23.42 5.00
C ASP A 201 -14.04 -23.89 3.64
N PRO A 202 -13.16 -24.90 3.59
CA PRO A 202 -12.62 -25.39 2.32
C PRO A 202 -13.67 -25.86 1.31
N LYS A 203 -14.80 -26.39 1.78
CA LYS A 203 -15.91 -26.79 0.89
C LYS A 203 -16.56 -25.57 0.25
N ASP A 204 -16.67 -24.46 0.98
CA ASP A 204 -17.23 -23.22 0.46
C ASP A 204 -16.27 -22.58 -0.56
N VAL A 205 -14.98 -22.55 -0.27
CA VAL A 205 -13.95 -22.08 -1.23
C VAL A 205 -13.95 -22.94 -2.50
N GLN A 206 -14.03 -24.27 -2.35
CA GLN A 206 -14.12 -25.18 -3.50
C GLN A 206 -15.40 -24.95 -4.30
N LYS A 207 -16.55 -24.81 -3.63
CA LYS A 207 -17.84 -24.52 -4.26
C LYS A 207 -17.84 -23.18 -4.98
N GLU A 208 -17.23 -22.15 -4.41
CA GLU A 208 -17.07 -20.83 -5.04
C GLU A 208 -16.19 -20.93 -6.28
N SER A 209 -15.07 -21.65 -6.20
CA SER A 209 -14.14 -21.85 -7.33
C SER A 209 -14.70 -22.67 -8.49
N THR A 210 -15.77 -23.42 -8.24
CA THR A 210 -16.47 -24.27 -9.20
C THR A 210 -17.86 -23.69 -9.48
N ARG A 211 -18.87 -24.05 -8.69
CA ARG A 211 -20.27 -23.65 -8.86
C ARG A 211 -20.48 -22.12 -8.88
N GLY A 212 -19.64 -21.36 -8.18
CA GLY A 212 -19.67 -19.88 -8.23
C GLY A 212 -19.44 -19.30 -9.63
N TRP A 213 -18.90 -20.10 -10.56
CA TRP A 213 -18.67 -19.74 -11.95
C TRP A 213 -19.58 -20.46 -12.96
N ASP A 214 -20.52 -21.29 -12.51
CA ASP A 214 -21.43 -22.01 -13.43
C ASP A 214 -22.21 -21.05 -14.33
N TRP A 215 -22.62 -19.89 -13.79
CA TRP A 215 -23.30 -18.84 -14.55
C TRP A 215 -22.49 -18.37 -15.76
N TYR A 216 -21.15 -18.39 -15.69
CA TYR A 216 -20.31 -17.93 -16.79
C TYR A 216 -20.41 -18.93 -17.94
N TYR A 217 -20.39 -20.23 -17.69
CA TYR A 217 -20.44 -21.24 -18.76
C TYR A 217 -21.87 -21.59 -19.18
N ASP A 218 -22.88 -21.16 -18.42
CA ASP A 218 -24.28 -21.36 -18.75
C ASP A 218 -24.63 -20.79 -20.14
N GLY A 219 -25.38 -21.58 -20.91
CA GLY A 219 -25.76 -21.26 -22.29
C GLY A 219 -26.79 -20.14 -22.40
N ASP A 220 -27.48 -19.78 -21.33
CA ASP A 220 -28.42 -18.66 -21.34
C ASP A 220 -27.79 -17.41 -20.70
N VAL A 221 -27.47 -17.48 -19.41
CA VAL A 221 -27.00 -16.32 -18.63
C VAL A 221 -25.60 -15.88 -19.07
N GLY A 222 -24.66 -16.83 -19.15
CA GLY A 222 -23.27 -16.57 -19.49
C GLY A 222 -23.09 -16.14 -20.94
N GLU A 223 -23.81 -16.79 -21.86
CA GLU A 223 -23.79 -16.40 -23.27
C GLU A 223 -24.37 -14.99 -23.47
N LYS A 224 -25.49 -14.66 -22.82
CA LYS A 224 -26.04 -13.30 -22.82
C LYS A 224 -25.04 -12.29 -22.29
N PHE A 225 -24.38 -12.56 -21.16
CA PHE A 225 -23.36 -11.68 -20.59
C PHE A 225 -22.21 -11.41 -21.58
N ARG A 226 -21.66 -12.46 -22.20
CA ARG A 226 -20.58 -12.32 -23.19
C ARG A 226 -21.02 -11.57 -24.45
N LYS A 227 -22.24 -11.84 -24.95
CA LYS A 227 -22.78 -11.17 -26.15
C LYS A 227 -23.05 -9.67 -25.97
N ARG A 228 -23.23 -9.20 -24.73
CA ARG A 228 -23.36 -7.75 -24.44
C ARG A 228 -22.07 -6.99 -24.72
N GLN A 229 -20.91 -7.65 -24.58
CA GLN A 229 -19.64 -7.03 -24.89
C GLN A 229 -19.42 -7.02 -26.39
N TRP A 230 -19.28 -5.82 -26.95
CA TRP A 230 -18.99 -5.63 -28.36
C TRP A 230 -17.67 -4.92 -28.56
N LEU A 231 -16.74 -5.62 -29.19
CA LEU A 231 -15.42 -5.13 -29.56
C LEU A 231 -15.34 -4.99 -31.08
N ALA A 232 -14.84 -3.84 -31.54
CA ALA A 232 -14.50 -3.61 -32.94
C ALA A 232 -12.99 -3.63 -33.09
N ARG A 233 -12.48 -4.52 -33.93
CA ARG A 233 -11.05 -4.55 -34.26
C ARG A 233 -10.69 -3.27 -35.01
N ILE A 234 -9.60 -2.63 -34.60
CA ILE A 234 -9.05 -1.43 -35.22
C ILE A 234 -7.59 -1.67 -35.61
N GLU A 235 -7.10 -0.85 -36.54
CA GLU A 235 -5.69 -0.87 -36.92
C GLU A 235 -4.82 -0.25 -35.82
N GLU A 236 -3.54 -0.63 -35.77
CA GLU A 236 -2.59 -0.14 -34.78
C GLU A 236 -2.46 1.40 -34.80
N ASP A 237 -2.46 2.01 -35.99
CA ASP A 237 -2.38 3.48 -36.16
C ASP A 237 -3.58 4.21 -35.54
N GLU A 238 -4.77 3.60 -35.57
CA GLU A 238 -5.95 4.12 -34.90
C GLU A 238 -5.86 3.91 -33.39
N GLY A 239 -5.45 2.72 -32.96
CA GLY A 239 -5.26 2.37 -31.54
C GLY A 239 -4.26 3.29 -30.83
N ARG A 240 -3.17 3.69 -31.52
CA ARG A 240 -2.17 4.62 -31.01
C ARG A 240 -2.74 6.01 -30.66
N ARG A 241 -3.89 6.40 -31.20
CA ARG A 241 -4.56 7.68 -30.85
C ARG A 241 -5.13 7.68 -29.43
N TYR A 242 -5.42 6.49 -28.90
CA TYR A 242 -5.90 6.28 -27.54
C TYR A 242 -4.79 6.21 -26.50
N MET A 243 -3.54 6.23 -26.95
CA MET A 243 -2.36 6.14 -26.14
C MET A 243 -1.71 7.53 -25.99
N PRO A 244 -0.90 7.73 -24.96
CA PRO A 244 -0.11 8.95 -24.83
C PRO A 244 0.80 9.15 -26.04
N ARG A 245 0.83 10.37 -26.60
CA ARG A 245 1.77 10.73 -27.67
C ARG A 245 3.20 10.57 -27.17
N SER A 246 4.05 9.97 -28.00
CA SER A 246 5.47 9.82 -27.69
C SER A 246 6.11 11.18 -27.50
N LYS A 247 6.78 11.38 -26.37
CA LYS A 247 7.70 12.51 -26.19
C LYS A 247 8.90 12.33 -27.14
N PRO A 248 9.54 13.43 -27.60
CA PRO A 248 10.78 13.34 -28.36
C PRO A 248 11.90 12.75 -27.49
N GLY A 249 12.72 11.88 -28.10
CA GLY A 249 13.85 11.22 -27.43
C GLY A 249 13.50 9.94 -26.68
N LYS A 250 14.53 9.33 -26.07
CA LYS A 250 14.40 8.12 -25.23
C LYS A 250 14.59 8.47 -23.77
N HIS A 251 13.88 7.76 -22.88
CA HIS A 251 14.01 7.89 -21.44
C HIS A 251 15.34 7.35 -20.98
N THR A 252 16.17 8.18 -20.35
CA THR A 252 17.45 7.74 -19.84
C THR A 252 17.28 7.13 -18.46
N VAL A 253 17.82 5.94 -18.25
CA VAL A 253 17.80 5.24 -16.97
C VAL A 253 19.22 4.96 -16.51
N LEU A 254 19.51 5.30 -15.25
CA LEU A 254 20.74 4.98 -14.53
C LEU A 254 20.43 3.92 -13.49
N MET A 255 21.07 2.76 -13.58
CA MET A 255 20.79 1.63 -12.70
C MET A 255 22.02 0.73 -12.57
N GLY A 256 22.15 0.01 -11.46
CA GLY A 256 23.25 -0.91 -11.19
C GLY A 256 23.77 -0.77 -9.76
N PRO A 257 24.94 -1.35 -9.45
CA PRO A 257 25.62 -1.14 -8.17
C PRO A 257 25.85 0.35 -7.88
N ALA A 258 25.86 0.72 -6.59
CA ALA A 258 25.98 2.12 -6.15
C ALA A 258 27.20 2.84 -6.77
N ASP A 259 28.35 2.16 -6.84
CA ASP A 259 29.61 2.71 -7.33
C ASP A 259 29.81 2.56 -8.85
N GLY A 260 28.84 1.97 -9.55
CA GLY A 260 29.02 1.54 -10.95
C GLY A 260 27.72 1.47 -11.75
N GLN A 261 26.86 2.50 -11.62
CA GLN A 261 25.60 2.55 -12.35
C GLN A 261 25.83 2.64 -13.87
N LYS A 262 25.12 1.79 -14.62
CA LYS A 262 25.10 1.81 -16.08
C LYS A 262 23.96 2.69 -16.59
N LYS A 263 24.22 3.38 -17.70
CA LYS A 263 23.24 4.18 -18.44
C LYS A 263 22.67 3.38 -19.59
N PHE A 264 21.35 3.35 -19.71
CA PHE A 264 20.64 2.86 -20.90
C PHE A 264 19.46 3.79 -21.24
N SER A 265 18.91 3.65 -22.45
CA SER A 265 17.83 4.50 -22.94
C SER A 265 16.67 3.68 -23.47
N LEU A 266 15.45 4.03 -23.05
CA LEU A 266 14.20 3.33 -23.37
C LEU A 266 13.22 4.24 -24.13
N GLY A 267 12.88 3.87 -25.36
CA GLY A 267 11.76 4.45 -26.10
C GLY A 267 10.41 3.99 -25.54
N GLN A 268 9.32 4.65 -25.97
CA GLN A 268 7.97 4.26 -25.58
C GLN A 268 7.67 2.82 -26.04
N PHE A 269 7.11 2.02 -25.12
CA PHE A 269 6.82 0.59 -25.23
C PHE A 269 8.05 -0.31 -25.43
N GLU A 270 9.28 0.20 -25.31
CA GLU A 270 10.48 -0.63 -25.25
C GLU A 270 10.64 -1.26 -23.86
N SER A 271 11.25 -2.44 -23.84
CA SER A 271 11.60 -3.18 -22.62
C SER A 271 13.10 -3.48 -22.57
N TYR A 272 13.67 -3.46 -21.37
CA TYR A 272 15.07 -3.72 -21.09
C TYR A 272 15.24 -4.69 -19.93
N ASN A 273 16.11 -5.69 -20.08
CA ASN A 273 16.51 -6.58 -19.00
C ASN A 273 17.44 -5.81 -18.08
N PHE A 274 16.93 -5.31 -16.96
CA PHE A 274 17.75 -4.49 -16.09
C PHE A 274 18.80 -5.30 -15.32
N GLY A 275 18.66 -6.63 -15.23
CA GLY A 275 19.65 -7.51 -14.62
C GLY A 275 21.04 -7.34 -15.24
N ASP A 276 21.12 -7.00 -16.53
CA ASP A 276 22.37 -6.75 -17.26
C ASP A 276 23.19 -5.57 -16.67
N ALA A 277 22.54 -4.69 -15.90
CA ALA A 277 23.22 -3.61 -15.19
C ALA A 277 24.06 -4.11 -13.99
N TRP A 278 23.85 -5.36 -13.53
CA TRP A 278 24.59 -5.97 -12.40
C TRP A 278 25.67 -6.98 -12.82
N ASP A 279 25.85 -7.25 -14.12
CA ASP A 279 26.78 -8.28 -14.62
C ASP A 279 28.25 -8.09 -14.21
N SER A 280 28.66 -6.87 -13.86
CA SER A 280 30.02 -6.53 -13.44
C SER A 280 30.29 -6.78 -11.94
N ALA A 281 29.27 -7.08 -11.13
CA ALA A 281 29.41 -7.36 -9.70
C ALA A 281 29.58 -8.87 -9.47
N GLY A 282 30.83 -9.34 -9.52
CA GLY A 282 31.21 -10.76 -9.49
C GLY A 282 30.38 -11.66 -8.55
N GLY A 283 29.88 -12.78 -9.11
CA GLY A 283 29.44 -13.96 -8.38
C GLY A 283 28.05 -13.95 -7.73
N LYS A 284 27.33 -12.83 -7.67
CA LYS A 284 25.95 -12.81 -7.14
C LYS A 284 24.94 -13.22 -8.22
N LYS A 285 23.89 -13.96 -7.83
CA LYS A 285 22.78 -14.34 -8.72
C LYS A 285 22.25 -13.08 -9.42
N LYS A 286 22.23 -13.11 -10.76
CA LYS A 286 21.73 -12.00 -11.59
C LYS A 286 20.27 -11.72 -11.23
N ARG A 287 19.93 -10.44 -11.08
CA ARG A 287 18.55 -10.04 -10.82
C ARG A 287 17.70 -10.31 -12.06
N GLU A 288 16.55 -10.92 -11.87
CA GLU A 288 15.64 -11.29 -12.95
C GLU A 288 14.50 -10.28 -12.98
N GLY A 289 14.53 -9.34 -13.93
CA GLY A 289 13.52 -8.32 -14.04
C GLY A 289 13.61 -7.44 -15.29
N TRP A 290 12.47 -6.83 -15.62
CA TRP A 290 12.26 -5.99 -16.79
C TRP A 290 11.96 -4.55 -16.39
N MET A 291 12.52 -3.61 -17.14
CA MET A 291 12.14 -2.20 -17.13
C MET A 291 11.44 -1.88 -18.44
N LEU A 292 10.26 -1.27 -18.37
CA LEU A 292 9.46 -0.86 -19.53
C LEU A 292 9.17 0.64 -19.45
N ASN A 293 9.01 1.30 -20.59
CA ASN A 293 8.59 2.70 -20.65
C ASN A 293 7.20 2.81 -21.29
N MET A 294 6.20 3.28 -20.54
CA MET A 294 4.83 3.45 -21.01
C MET A 294 4.58 4.84 -21.63
N GLY A 295 5.54 5.76 -21.53
CA GLY A 295 5.56 7.09 -22.14
C GLY A 295 4.88 8.20 -21.33
N GLN A 296 3.99 7.84 -20.40
CA GLN A 296 3.31 8.75 -19.46
C GLN A 296 3.06 8.06 -18.14
N LYS A 297 2.71 8.87 -17.12
CA LYS A 297 2.33 8.42 -15.78
C LYS A 297 1.44 7.18 -15.81
N ILE A 298 1.90 6.12 -15.14
CA ILE A 298 1.12 4.91 -14.95
C ILE A 298 0.07 5.21 -13.89
N GLN A 299 -1.20 5.21 -14.27
CA GLN A 299 -2.28 5.49 -13.33
C GLN A 299 -2.65 4.25 -12.52
N CYS A 300 -2.77 3.11 -13.19
CA CYS A 300 -3.24 1.86 -12.60
C CYS A 300 -2.47 0.68 -13.17
N MET A 301 -2.24 -0.31 -12.32
CA MET A 301 -1.60 -1.56 -12.68
C MET A 301 -2.11 -2.70 -11.80
N ALA A 302 -2.42 -3.84 -12.42
CA ALA A 302 -2.86 -5.03 -11.68
C ALA A 302 -2.61 -6.31 -12.48
N TRP A 303 -2.03 -7.32 -11.83
CA TRP A 303 -1.86 -8.66 -12.39
C TRP A 303 -3.21 -9.38 -12.49
N ALA A 304 -3.44 -10.07 -13.60
CA ALA A 304 -4.60 -10.91 -13.78
C ALA A 304 -4.51 -12.16 -12.88
N PRO A 305 -5.53 -12.46 -12.06
CA PRO A 305 -5.59 -13.69 -11.26
C PRO A 305 -5.95 -14.90 -12.13
N ASN A 306 -5.98 -16.08 -11.51
CA ASN A 306 -6.37 -17.35 -12.13
C ASN A 306 -5.52 -17.76 -13.35
N GLN A 307 -4.23 -17.38 -13.36
CA GLN A 307 -3.26 -17.74 -14.40
C GLN A 307 -2.36 -18.89 -13.92
N ASN A 308 -2.80 -20.13 -14.18
CA ASN A 308 -2.05 -21.35 -13.82
C ASN A 308 -0.89 -21.68 -14.78
N GLY A 309 -0.88 -21.06 -15.97
CA GLY A 309 0.16 -21.27 -16.97
C GLY A 309 1.44 -20.47 -16.72
N LEU A 310 2.44 -20.69 -17.58
CA LEU A 310 3.71 -19.93 -17.53
C LEU A 310 3.55 -18.47 -17.95
N VAL A 311 2.54 -18.15 -18.77
CA VAL A 311 2.29 -16.78 -19.21
C VAL A 311 1.36 -16.09 -18.22
N GLN A 312 1.82 -14.95 -17.73
CA GLN A 312 1.16 -14.10 -16.76
C GLN A 312 0.81 -12.76 -17.43
N TYR A 313 -0.33 -12.17 -17.07
CA TYR A 313 -0.82 -10.94 -17.70
C TYR A 313 -0.89 -9.79 -16.71
N LEU A 314 -0.40 -8.63 -17.13
CA LEU A 314 -0.42 -7.38 -16.36
C LEU A 314 -1.28 -6.35 -17.09
N ALA A 315 -2.35 -5.90 -16.45
CA ALA A 315 -3.10 -4.75 -16.90
C ALA A 315 -2.36 -3.47 -16.54
N ILE A 316 -2.23 -2.54 -17.49
CA ILE A 316 -1.58 -1.24 -17.31
C ILE A 316 -2.47 -0.17 -17.94
N VAL A 317 -2.63 0.94 -17.23
CA VAL A 317 -3.37 2.11 -17.70
C VAL A 317 -2.49 3.34 -17.58
N THR A 318 -2.40 4.09 -18.67
CA THR A 318 -1.75 5.41 -18.74
C THR A 318 -2.74 6.42 -19.29
N PHE A 319 -2.65 7.66 -18.84
CA PHE A 319 -3.45 8.74 -19.41
C PHE A 319 -2.82 9.29 -20.68
N ILE A 320 -3.68 9.81 -21.56
CA ILE A 320 -3.23 10.67 -22.66
C ILE A 320 -2.67 11.98 -22.10
N THR A 321 -1.86 12.69 -22.89
CA THR A 321 -1.26 13.94 -22.42
C THR A 321 -2.29 15.06 -22.28
N GLU A 322 -2.00 16.06 -21.46
CA GLU A 322 -2.89 17.22 -21.29
C GLU A 322 -3.07 17.99 -22.61
N GLU A 323 -2.07 18.02 -23.48
CA GLU A 323 -2.23 18.57 -24.84
C GLU A 323 -3.23 17.77 -25.66
N GLN A 324 -3.24 16.43 -25.53
CA GLN A 324 -4.26 15.60 -26.17
C GLN A 324 -5.65 15.87 -25.59
N LYS A 325 -5.77 16.04 -24.27
CA LYS A 325 -7.05 16.36 -23.61
C LYS A 325 -7.61 17.70 -24.07
N SER A 326 -6.78 18.70 -24.35
CA SER A 326 -7.24 20.02 -24.80
C SER A 326 -8.07 20.00 -26.10
N HIS A 327 -7.97 18.93 -26.91
CA HIS A 327 -8.75 18.74 -28.13
C HIS A 327 -10.20 18.31 -27.87
N TYR A 328 -10.55 17.97 -26.63
CA TYR A 328 -11.88 17.50 -26.23
C TYR A 328 -12.48 18.51 -25.24
N PRO A 329 -13.35 19.41 -25.71
CA PRO A 329 -13.94 20.43 -24.85
C PRO A 329 -14.82 19.79 -23.78
N ASP A 330 -14.71 20.29 -22.56
CA ASP A 330 -15.48 19.83 -21.41
C ASP A 330 -16.64 20.78 -21.13
N PRO A 331 -17.90 20.42 -21.48
CA PRO A 331 -19.05 21.30 -21.31
C PRO A 331 -19.46 21.49 -19.84
N LEU A 332 -18.87 20.73 -18.91
CA LEU A 332 -19.16 20.79 -17.48
C LEU A 332 -18.01 21.40 -16.68
N ALA A 333 -16.96 21.91 -17.34
CA ALA A 333 -15.76 22.46 -16.71
C ALA A 333 -16.08 23.44 -15.57
N ASP A 334 -17.01 24.37 -15.82
CA ASP A 334 -17.35 25.45 -14.89
C ASP A 334 -18.47 25.11 -13.90
N LYS A 335 -19.08 23.91 -13.98
CA LYS A 335 -20.29 23.58 -13.20
C LYS A 335 -20.01 23.00 -11.83
N ALA A 336 -18.88 22.30 -11.67
CA ALA A 336 -18.49 21.66 -10.42
C ALA A 336 -17.00 21.33 -10.42
N ALA A 337 -16.44 21.05 -9.24
CA ALA A 337 -15.06 20.57 -9.13
C ALA A 337 -14.87 19.24 -9.91
N PRO A 338 -13.73 19.04 -10.60
CA PRO A 338 -13.50 17.87 -11.47
C PRO A 338 -13.70 16.50 -10.81
N ALA A 339 -13.53 16.43 -9.48
CA ALA A 339 -13.73 15.19 -8.72
C ALA A 339 -15.21 14.76 -8.64
N PHE A 340 -16.16 15.70 -8.71
CA PHE A 340 -17.59 15.46 -8.48
C PHE A 340 -18.44 15.57 -9.74
N ARG A 341 -17.79 15.63 -10.92
CA ARG A 341 -18.48 15.67 -12.21
C ARG A 341 -17.82 14.75 -13.24
N PRO A 342 -18.59 14.22 -14.20
CA PRO A 342 -18.05 13.51 -15.34
C PRO A 342 -16.99 14.35 -16.07
N SER A 343 -15.90 13.72 -16.48
CA SER A 343 -14.93 14.32 -17.39
C SER A 343 -15.49 14.36 -18.82
N ALA A 344 -14.85 15.11 -19.69
CA ALA A 344 -15.07 14.96 -21.12
C ALA A 344 -14.74 13.51 -21.57
N PRO A 345 -15.29 13.05 -22.70
CA PRO A 345 -15.06 11.71 -23.24
C PRO A 345 -13.67 11.62 -23.91
N TYR A 346 -12.61 11.88 -23.14
CA TYR A 346 -11.24 11.72 -23.58
C TYR A 346 -10.98 10.25 -23.96
N PRO A 347 -10.17 9.99 -25.00
CA PRO A 347 -9.78 8.63 -25.33
C PRO A 347 -8.87 8.07 -24.24
N SER A 348 -9.07 6.79 -23.92
CA SER A 348 -8.27 6.05 -22.94
C SER A 348 -8.05 4.62 -23.42
N ALA A 349 -6.89 4.05 -23.09
CA ALA A 349 -6.54 2.68 -23.42
C ALA A 349 -6.19 1.87 -22.17
N LEU A 350 -6.71 0.65 -22.12
CA LEU A 350 -6.27 -0.41 -21.21
C LEU A 350 -5.31 -1.35 -21.95
N HIS A 351 -4.10 -1.48 -21.44
CA HIS A 351 -3.07 -2.35 -22.03
C HIS A 351 -2.97 -3.65 -21.24
N ILE A 352 -2.96 -4.80 -21.93
CA ILE A 352 -2.67 -6.11 -21.35
C ILE A 352 -1.32 -6.59 -21.85
N TRP A 353 -0.34 -6.65 -20.95
CA TRP A 353 1.02 -7.09 -21.23
C TRP A 353 1.23 -8.52 -20.77
N ALA A 354 1.95 -9.31 -21.57
CA ALA A 354 2.34 -10.67 -21.21
C ALA A 354 3.79 -10.71 -20.71
N PHE A 355 3.97 -11.42 -19.61
CA PHE A 355 5.24 -11.83 -19.03
C PHE A 355 5.26 -13.36 -18.97
N LYS A 356 6.44 -13.97 -19.05
CA LYS A 356 6.55 -15.42 -19.07
C LYS A 356 7.45 -15.89 -17.94
N ALA A 357 7.05 -16.99 -17.32
CA ALA A 357 7.82 -17.68 -16.29
C ALA A 357 8.72 -18.72 -16.94
N LYS A 358 9.92 -18.88 -16.40
CA LYS A 358 10.85 -19.92 -16.81
C LYS A 358 10.25 -21.28 -16.46
N GLN A 359 10.34 -22.23 -17.38
CA GLN A 359 9.94 -23.60 -17.09
C GLN A 359 10.93 -24.21 -16.10
N ASP A 360 10.41 -24.66 -14.95
CA ASP A 360 11.16 -25.24 -13.84
C ASP A 360 10.23 -26.17 -13.04
N ASP A 361 10.84 -27.13 -12.34
CA ASP A 361 10.16 -28.13 -11.50
C ASP A 361 9.67 -27.54 -10.17
N SER A 362 10.20 -26.38 -9.78
CA SER A 362 9.75 -25.66 -8.60
C SER A 362 8.30 -25.17 -8.74
N LEU A 363 7.57 -25.16 -7.61
CA LEU A 363 6.21 -24.62 -7.55
C LEU A 363 6.20 -23.17 -8.01
N THR A 364 7.10 -22.36 -7.45
CA THR A 364 7.25 -20.93 -7.76
C THR A 364 8.42 -20.67 -8.71
N LYS A 365 8.12 -20.07 -9.86
CA LYS A 365 9.02 -19.95 -11.00
C LYS A 365 9.64 -18.56 -11.10
N THR A 366 10.84 -18.51 -11.65
CA THR A 366 11.53 -17.24 -11.97
C THR A 366 10.98 -16.63 -13.27
N LEU A 367 11.29 -15.35 -13.49
CA LEU A 367 11.01 -14.69 -14.77
C LEU A 367 11.85 -15.32 -15.90
N ASP A 368 11.23 -15.55 -17.05
CA ASP A 368 11.91 -15.93 -18.28
C ASP A 368 12.53 -14.67 -18.90
N MET A 369 13.86 -14.53 -18.75
CA MET A 369 14.60 -13.38 -19.27
C MET A 369 14.90 -13.46 -20.77
N GLU A 370 14.61 -14.60 -21.42
CA GLU A 370 14.70 -14.75 -22.88
C GLU A 370 13.41 -14.25 -23.57
N PHE A 371 12.28 -14.34 -22.86
CA PHE A 371 11.00 -13.82 -23.33
C PHE A 371 10.84 -12.33 -22.99
N LYS A 372 11.11 -11.45 -23.95
CA LYS A 372 10.82 -10.02 -23.80
C LYS A 372 9.33 -9.79 -23.55
N PRO A 373 8.94 -8.95 -22.57
CA PRO A 373 7.55 -8.58 -22.33
C PRO A 373 6.92 -7.94 -23.57
N ARG A 374 5.63 -8.25 -23.80
CA ARG A 374 4.95 -7.84 -25.04
C ARG A 374 3.53 -7.38 -24.74
N LEU A 375 3.09 -6.32 -25.41
CA LEU A 375 1.69 -5.94 -25.46
C LEU A 375 0.92 -7.03 -26.21
N ARG A 376 -0.19 -7.51 -25.63
CA ARG A 376 -1.05 -8.54 -26.25
C ARG A 376 -2.38 -7.97 -26.71
N LEU A 377 -2.91 -7.03 -25.94
CA LEU A 377 -4.22 -6.43 -26.19
C LEU A 377 -4.21 -4.98 -25.74
N ALA A 378 -4.71 -4.09 -26.60
CA ALA A 378 -5.07 -2.73 -26.26
C ALA A 378 -6.58 -2.54 -26.45
N LEU A 379 -7.29 -2.24 -25.35
CA LEU A 379 -8.71 -1.92 -25.37
C LEU A 379 -8.90 -0.40 -25.30
N CYS A 380 -9.37 0.17 -26.40
CA CYS A 380 -9.54 1.59 -26.63
C CYS A 380 -10.97 2.02 -26.30
N THR A 381 -11.14 3.07 -25.50
CA THR A 381 -12.44 3.57 -25.01
C THR A 381 -12.52 5.09 -25.14
N ASP A 382 -13.71 5.62 -25.41
CA ASP A 382 -14.01 7.06 -25.45
C ASP A 382 -14.80 7.49 -24.21
N TRP A 383 -14.47 6.95 -23.04
CA TRP A 383 -15.24 7.11 -21.79
C TRP A 383 -14.55 8.02 -20.76
N GLY A 384 -13.52 8.74 -21.18
CA GLY A 384 -12.64 9.50 -20.29
C GLY A 384 -11.58 8.62 -19.62
N ASP A 385 -10.81 9.22 -18.72
CA ASP A 385 -9.69 8.58 -18.03
C ASP A 385 -10.15 7.32 -17.26
N LEU A 386 -9.51 6.18 -17.49
CA LEU A 386 -9.70 4.98 -16.67
C LEU A 386 -8.95 5.14 -15.33
N ARG A 387 -9.68 5.51 -14.27
CA ARG A 387 -9.12 5.97 -12.99
C ARG A 387 -8.76 4.85 -12.02
N ARG A 388 -9.50 3.73 -12.06
CA ARG A 388 -9.34 2.55 -11.20
C ARG A 388 -9.60 1.28 -12.01
N ILE A 389 -8.89 0.21 -11.68
CA ILE A 389 -9.12 -1.14 -12.21
C ILE A 389 -9.12 -2.16 -11.08
N SER A 390 -9.92 -3.22 -11.21
CA SER A 390 -10.00 -4.31 -10.23
C SER A 390 -10.36 -5.61 -10.95
N TRP A 391 -9.42 -6.54 -11.04
CA TRP A 391 -9.69 -7.89 -11.53
C TRP A 391 -10.59 -8.62 -10.55
N CYS A 392 -11.47 -9.50 -11.05
CA CYS A 392 -12.22 -10.41 -10.20
C CYS A 392 -11.24 -11.37 -9.50
N PRO A 393 -11.04 -11.25 -8.16
CA PRO A 393 -9.99 -11.98 -7.46
C PRO A 393 -10.38 -13.41 -7.09
N PHE A 394 -11.65 -13.77 -7.32
CA PHE A 394 -12.22 -15.05 -6.90
C PHE A 394 -11.56 -16.21 -7.64
N PRO A 395 -11.16 -17.29 -6.94
CA PRO A 395 -10.60 -18.47 -7.57
C PRO A 395 -11.53 -19.02 -8.65
N ARG A 396 -10.98 -19.44 -9.78
CA ARG A 396 -11.74 -20.07 -10.87
C ARG A 396 -11.02 -21.34 -11.33
N THR A 397 -11.65 -22.48 -11.15
CA THR A 397 -11.11 -23.76 -11.65
C THR A 397 -11.19 -23.78 -13.17
N THR A 398 -10.08 -24.13 -13.83
CA THR A 398 -10.01 -24.30 -15.29
C THR A 398 -10.98 -25.40 -15.74
N ARG A 399 -11.73 -25.14 -16.81
CA ARG A 399 -12.67 -26.11 -17.40
C ARG A 399 -12.33 -26.42 -18.85
N ALA A 400 -12.88 -27.50 -19.40
CA ALA A 400 -12.63 -27.90 -20.79
C ALA A 400 -13.10 -26.82 -21.78
N GLU A 401 -14.20 -26.14 -21.45
CA GLU A 401 -14.78 -25.04 -22.20
C GLU A 401 -13.82 -23.84 -22.35
N ASP A 402 -12.88 -23.65 -21.42
CA ASP A 402 -11.84 -22.62 -21.53
C ASP A 402 -10.84 -22.92 -22.66
N ASP A 403 -10.59 -24.20 -22.92
CA ASP A 403 -9.65 -24.65 -23.94
C ASP A 403 -10.32 -24.73 -25.32
N GLU A 404 -11.64 -24.96 -25.37
CA GLU A 404 -12.45 -24.98 -26.60
C GLU A 404 -12.64 -23.59 -27.22
N ASP A 405 -12.65 -22.52 -26.42
CA ASP A 405 -12.80 -21.16 -26.92
C ASP A 405 -11.63 -20.78 -27.86
N VAL A 406 -11.93 -20.07 -28.94
CA VAL A 406 -10.94 -19.59 -29.91
C VAL A 406 -9.95 -18.63 -29.23
N LEU A 407 -10.45 -17.81 -28.30
CA LEU A 407 -9.66 -16.86 -27.54
C LEU A 407 -9.35 -17.40 -26.15
N LYS A 408 -8.17 -17.09 -25.64
CA LYS A 408 -7.77 -17.41 -24.27
C LYS A 408 -8.41 -16.42 -23.29
N ASN A 409 -9.17 -16.93 -22.33
CA ASN A 409 -9.70 -16.14 -21.22
C ASN A 409 -8.56 -15.65 -20.31
N VAL A 410 -8.53 -14.35 -20.04
CA VAL A 410 -7.62 -13.73 -19.05
C VAL A 410 -8.38 -13.47 -17.74
N GLY A 411 -9.60 -12.94 -17.81
CA GLY A 411 -10.48 -12.79 -16.66
C GLY A 411 -11.46 -11.63 -16.79
N LEU A 412 -12.26 -11.42 -15.74
CA LEU A 412 -13.16 -10.28 -15.64
C LEU A 412 -12.46 -9.09 -14.99
N LEU A 413 -12.52 -7.92 -15.63
CA LEU A 413 -11.91 -6.70 -15.14
C LEU A 413 -12.99 -5.62 -14.96
N ALA A 414 -13.16 -5.15 -13.73
CA ALA A 414 -13.97 -3.97 -13.43
C ALA A 414 -13.10 -2.71 -13.51
N GLY A 415 -13.69 -1.60 -13.93
CA GLY A 415 -13.02 -0.30 -13.93
C GLY A 415 -13.96 0.87 -13.63
N VAL A 416 -13.37 1.98 -13.20
CA VAL A 416 -14.07 3.27 -13.00
C VAL A 416 -13.53 4.26 -14.02
N TRP A 417 -14.38 4.78 -14.88
CA TRP A 417 -14.02 5.74 -15.92
C TRP A 417 -14.33 7.18 -15.51
N GLY A 418 -13.71 8.14 -16.20
CA GLY A 418 -13.82 9.57 -15.93
C GLY A 418 -15.24 10.11 -16.08
N ASP A 419 -16.09 9.45 -16.88
CA ASP A 419 -17.52 9.73 -17.00
C ASP A 419 -18.36 9.35 -15.77
N GLY A 420 -17.75 8.69 -14.77
CA GLY A 420 -18.36 8.33 -13.49
C GLY A 420 -19.11 7.00 -13.51
N TYR A 421 -18.98 6.20 -14.56
CA TYR A 421 -19.56 4.85 -14.63
C TYR A 421 -18.55 3.79 -14.18
N VAL A 422 -19.10 2.70 -13.65
CA VAL A 422 -18.39 1.43 -13.50
C VAL A 422 -18.78 0.52 -14.66
N ARG A 423 -17.77 -0.12 -15.25
CA ARG A 423 -17.97 -1.12 -16.30
C ARG A 423 -17.16 -2.37 -15.99
N VAL A 424 -17.68 -3.51 -16.43
CA VAL A 424 -16.95 -4.79 -16.40
C VAL A 424 -16.70 -5.24 -17.83
N LEU A 425 -15.46 -5.64 -18.07
CA LEU A 425 -14.98 -6.17 -19.34
C LEU A 425 -14.59 -7.64 -19.17
N ASP A 426 -15.02 -8.49 -20.09
CA ASP A 426 -14.54 -9.87 -20.21
C ASP A 426 -13.29 -9.87 -21.08
N ILE A 427 -12.12 -10.01 -20.46
CA ILE A 427 -10.84 -9.87 -21.14
C ILE A 427 -10.41 -11.23 -21.70
N LYS A 428 -10.32 -11.28 -23.03
CA LYS A 428 -9.82 -12.43 -23.79
C LYS A 428 -8.69 -11.99 -24.70
N THR A 429 -7.72 -12.88 -24.92
CA THR A 429 -6.56 -12.62 -25.78
C THR A 429 -6.40 -13.72 -26.81
N ASN A 430 -5.72 -13.42 -27.92
CA ASN A 430 -5.37 -14.43 -28.90
C ASN A 430 -4.53 -15.56 -28.27
N LYS A 431 -4.69 -16.79 -28.76
CA LYS A 431 -3.83 -17.91 -28.35
C LYS A 431 -2.41 -17.77 -28.91
N ASP A 432 -2.22 -17.12 -30.07
CA ASP A 432 -0.88 -16.84 -30.60
C ASP A 432 -0.14 -15.84 -29.70
N PRO A 433 0.97 -16.24 -29.05
CA PRO A 433 1.72 -15.37 -28.15
C PRO A 433 2.40 -14.17 -28.84
N ASN A 434 2.50 -14.17 -30.18
CA ASN A 434 3.20 -13.14 -30.94
C ASN A 434 2.31 -12.01 -31.47
N THR A 435 0.99 -12.19 -31.46
CA THR A 435 0.06 -11.21 -32.02
C THR A 435 -0.37 -10.19 -30.97
N THR A 436 -0.28 -8.91 -31.35
CA THR A 436 -0.88 -7.78 -30.62
C THR A 436 -2.19 -7.41 -31.28
N GLU A 437 -3.25 -7.27 -30.49
CA GLU A 437 -4.57 -6.85 -30.98
C GLU A 437 -4.97 -5.49 -30.44
N PHE A 438 -5.58 -4.68 -31.29
CA PHE A 438 -6.17 -3.40 -30.93
C PHE A 438 -7.67 -3.48 -31.18
N HIS A 439 -8.46 -3.19 -30.13
CA HIS A 439 -9.92 -3.19 -30.23
C HIS A 439 -10.49 -1.93 -29.60
N LYS A 440 -11.46 -1.33 -30.28
CA LYS A 440 -12.33 -0.30 -29.72
C LYS A 440 -13.50 -0.97 -29.00
N VAL A 441 -13.71 -0.62 -27.73
CA VAL A 441 -14.84 -1.14 -26.95
C VAL A 441 -16.08 -0.30 -27.27
N LEU A 442 -17.04 -0.90 -27.96
CA LEU A 442 -18.30 -0.24 -28.31
C LEU A 442 -19.33 -0.43 -27.19
N SER A 443 -19.37 -1.62 -26.60
CA SER A 443 -20.24 -1.95 -25.46
C SER A 443 -19.48 -2.85 -24.47
N PRO A 444 -19.50 -2.55 -23.16
CA PRO A 444 -18.93 -3.43 -22.14
C PRO A 444 -19.83 -4.63 -21.85
N ALA A 445 -19.32 -5.65 -21.15
CA ALA A 445 -20.14 -6.79 -20.70
C ALA A 445 -21.18 -6.36 -19.65
N PHE A 446 -20.83 -5.38 -18.81
CA PHE A 446 -21.72 -4.78 -17.81
C PHE A 446 -21.41 -3.29 -17.64
N ILE A 447 -22.44 -2.48 -17.39
CA ILE A 447 -22.33 -1.03 -17.18
C ILE A 447 -23.33 -0.57 -16.13
N VAL A 448 -22.86 0.20 -15.16
CA VAL A 448 -23.68 0.80 -14.09
C VAL A 448 -23.24 2.21 -13.76
N LYS A 449 -24.20 2.97 -13.25
CA LYS A 449 -23.99 4.28 -12.66
C LYS A 449 -24.93 4.47 -11.47
N PRO A 450 -24.48 5.09 -10.38
CA PRO A 450 -25.34 5.43 -9.27
C PRO A 450 -26.32 6.56 -9.67
N PRO A 451 -27.55 6.60 -9.12
CA PRO A 451 -28.62 7.47 -9.62
C PRO A 451 -28.27 8.97 -9.75
N SER A 452 -27.51 9.53 -8.80
CA SER A 452 -27.32 11.00 -8.70
C SER A 452 -25.87 11.41 -8.41
N THR A 453 -24.89 10.56 -8.71
CA THR A 453 -23.48 10.79 -8.36
C THR A 453 -22.54 10.06 -9.34
N MET A 454 -21.26 9.97 -9.00
CA MET A 454 -20.23 9.24 -9.76
C MET A 454 -19.66 8.10 -8.94
N CYS A 455 -19.31 7.01 -9.62
CA CYS A 455 -18.47 5.97 -9.05
C CYS A 455 -17.04 6.48 -8.83
N THR A 456 -16.40 6.03 -7.75
CA THR A 456 -15.04 6.46 -7.37
C THR A 456 -14.08 5.27 -7.18
N CYS A 457 -14.58 4.16 -6.67
CA CYS A 457 -13.83 2.93 -6.45
C CYS A 457 -14.75 1.71 -6.61
N VAL A 458 -14.16 0.53 -6.84
CA VAL A 458 -14.89 -0.72 -7.07
C VAL A 458 -14.14 -1.89 -6.46
N ALA A 459 -14.88 -2.81 -5.82
CA ALA A 459 -14.39 -4.08 -5.33
C ALA A 459 -15.38 -5.20 -5.62
N TRP A 460 -14.86 -6.41 -5.80
CA TRP A 460 -15.68 -7.61 -6.02
C TRP A 460 -16.08 -8.22 -4.68
N LEU A 461 -17.36 -8.54 -4.50
CA LEU A 461 -17.89 -9.23 -3.31
C LEU A 461 -18.10 -10.72 -3.54
N SER A 462 -18.29 -11.12 -4.79
CA SER A 462 -18.44 -12.49 -5.26
C SER A 462 -18.02 -12.55 -6.75
N PRO A 463 -18.03 -13.72 -7.40
CA PRO A 463 -17.88 -13.79 -8.86
C PRO A 463 -18.93 -13.00 -9.66
N THR A 464 -20.06 -12.65 -9.04
CA THR A 464 -21.21 -12.00 -9.68
C THR A 464 -21.50 -10.60 -9.17
N ASP A 465 -21.02 -10.21 -7.99
CA ASP A 465 -21.45 -8.99 -7.32
C ASP A 465 -20.27 -8.04 -7.10
N ILE A 466 -20.53 -6.76 -7.33
CA ILE A 466 -19.55 -5.69 -7.17
C ILE A 466 -20.10 -4.61 -6.22
N ALA A 467 -19.26 -4.19 -5.28
CA ALA A 467 -19.47 -3.03 -4.42
C ALA A 467 -18.73 -1.82 -4.99
N VAL A 468 -19.37 -0.67 -4.97
CA VAL A 468 -18.87 0.55 -5.59
C VAL A 468 -19.05 1.72 -4.63
N GLY A 469 -17.97 2.43 -4.36
CA GLY A 469 -18.02 3.70 -3.65
C GLY A 469 -18.42 4.85 -4.57
N CYS A 470 -19.12 5.83 -4.01
CA CYS A 470 -19.61 6.98 -4.74
C CYS A 470 -19.03 8.30 -4.21
N ALA A 471 -19.05 9.33 -5.06
CA ALA A 471 -18.52 10.66 -4.74
C ALA A 471 -19.29 11.39 -3.64
N ASN A 472 -20.54 11.00 -3.37
CA ASN A 472 -21.40 11.57 -2.32
C ASN A 472 -21.38 10.77 -1.00
N GLY A 473 -20.48 9.80 -0.84
CA GLY A 473 -20.39 8.98 0.39
C GLY A 473 -21.31 7.76 0.41
N PHE A 474 -22.00 7.45 -0.68
CA PHE A 474 -22.82 6.24 -0.78
C PHE A 474 -22.00 5.04 -1.26
N VAL A 475 -22.34 3.86 -0.74
CA VAL A 475 -21.91 2.57 -1.29
C VAL A 475 -23.09 1.92 -1.99
N ALA A 476 -22.85 1.47 -3.21
CA ALA A 476 -23.82 0.81 -4.06
C ALA A 476 -23.35 -0.61 -4.40
N VAL A 477 -24.25 -1.59 -4.36
CA VAL A 477 -23.93 -2.98 -4.76
C VAL A 477 -24.85 -3.45 -5.88
N TRP A 478 -24.24 -4.03 -6.90
CA TRP A 478 -24.91 -4.58 -8.07
C TRP A 478 -24.47 -6.02 -8.31
N SER A 479 -25.42 -6.81 -8.82
CA SER A 479 -25.09 -8.05 -9.52
C SER A 479 -24.85 -7.77 -10.99
N ILE A 480 -23.74 -8.28 -11.54
CA ILE A 480 -23.40 -8.18 -12.97
C ILE A 480 -24.33 -9.05 -13.84
N LEU A 481 -25.06 -9.98 -13.21
CA LEU A 481 -26.03 -10.85 -13.86
C LEU A 481 -27.37 -10.16 -14.09
N SER A 482 -27.65 -9.06 -13.39
CA SER A 482 -28.92 -8.34 -13.49
C SER A 482 -29.29 -8.09 -14.95
N SER A 483 -30.47 -8.58 -15.34
CA SER A 483 -30.94 -8.46 -16.72
C SER A 483 -31.33 -7.02 -16.99
N GLN A 484 -30.82 -6.42 -18.06
CA GLN A 484 -31.27 -5.11 -18.55
C GLN A 484 -32.62 -5.23 -19.29
N ASP A 485 -33.57 -5.99 -18.73
CA ASP A 485 -34.86 -6.33 -19.37
C ASP A 485 -35.97 -5.27 -19.18
N SER A 486 -35.63 -4.11 -18.63
CA SER A 486 -36.56 -2.99 -18.49
C SER A 486 -35.98 -1.77 -19.18
N SER A 487 -36.85 -0.97 -19.80
CA SER A 487 -36.65 0.27 -20.59
C SER A 487 -35.60 1.29 -20.14
N SER A 488 -34.92 1.09 -19.01
CA SER A 488 -33.74 1.81 -18.56
C SER A 488 -32.46 0.99 -18.79
N ASN A 489 -31.53 1.52 -19.58
CA ASN A 489 -30.20 0.92 -19.86
C ASN A 489 -29.26 0.76 -18.65
N HIS A 490 -29.74 0.98 -17.42
CA HIS A 490 -28.93 0.96 -16.20
C HIS A 490 -29.63 0.16 -15.10
N PRO A 491 -29.07 -0.99 -14.66
CA PRO A 491 -29.66 -1.76 -13.58
C PRO A 491 -29.56 -1.00 -12.26
N LEU A 492 -30.62 -1.08 -11.45
CA LEU A 492 -30.64 -0.48 -10.12
C LEU A 492 -29.80 -1.32 -9.13
N PRO A 493 -29.09 -0.69 -8.19
CA PRO A 493 -28.38 -1.41 -7.15
C PRO A 493 -29.39 -2.05 -6.18
N TYR A 494 -29.09 -3.26 -5.71
CA TYR A 494 -29.90 -3.90 -4.67
C TYR A 494 -29.52 -3.41 -3.25
N PHE A 495 -28.37 -2.76 -3.12
CA PHE A 495 -27.92 -2.08 -1.90
C PHE A 495 -27.46 -0.69 -2.27
N TYR A 496 -28.00 0.34 -1.62
CA TYR A 496 -27.56 1.73 -1.81
C TYR A 496 -27.73 2.50 -0.51
N GLN A 497 -26.64 2.70 0.23
CA GLN A 497 -26.66 3.35 1.54
C GLN A 497 -25.53 4.37 1.69
N GLN A 498 -25.80 5.43 2.44
CA GLN A 498 -24.80 6.42 2.80
C GLN A 498 -23.91 5.85 3.91
N ILE A 499 -22.64 5.59 3.58
CA ILE A 499 -21.64 5.06 4.52
C ILE A 499 -20.71 6.17 4.99
N HIS A 500 -20.50 7.20 4.18
CA HIS A 500 -19.63 8.33 4.46
C HIS A 500 -20.36 9.65 4.17
N SER A 501 -19.78 10.76 4.63
CA SER A 501 -20.36 12.09 4.36
C SER A 501 -19.96 12.67 3.00
N THR A 502 -18.89 12.14 2.38
CA THR A 502 -18.33 12.66 1.12
C THR A 502 -17.58 11.56 0.34
N TYR A 503 -16.79 11.97 -0.64
CA TYR A 503 -16.06 11.16 -1.60
C TYR A 503 -15.36 9.94 -0.99
N ILE A 504 -15.86 8.74 -1.32
CA ILE A 504 -15.23 7.48 -0.93
C ILE A 504 -13.98 7.28 -1.79
N LEU A 505 -12.83 7.13 -1.14
CA LEU A 505 -11.53 6.97 -1.81
C LEU A 505 -11.29 5.53 -2.25
N ASN A 506 -11.63 4.57 -1.38
CA ASN A 506 -11.39 3.15 -1.64
C ASN A 506 -12.31 2.25 -0.78
N ILE A 507 -12.51 1.02 -1.25
CA ILE A 507 -13.34 -0.01 -0.62
C ILE A 507 -12.66 -1.38 -0.77
N SER A 508 -12.64 -2.17 0.31
CA SER A 508 -12.11 -3.54 0.29
C SER A 508 -13.00 -4.47 1.12
N PRO A 509 -13.42 -5.63 0.61
CA PRO A 509 -14.10 -6.65 1.42
C PRO A 509 -13.11 -7.39 2.32
N ALA A 510 -13.61 -7.94 3.43
CA ALA A 510 -12.88 -8.85 4.32
C ALA A 510 -12.94 -10.31 3.82
N TYR A 511 -12.76 -10.50 2.52
CA TYR A 511 -12.73 -11.82 1.87
C TYR A 511 -11.40 -12.54 2.16
N PRO A 512 -11.38 -13.87 2.38
CA PRO A 512 -12.49 -14.82 2.25
C PRO A 512 -13.29 -15.11 3.52
N ALA A 513 -12.80 -14.76 4.70
CA ALA A 513 -13.43 -15.16 5.96
C ALA A 513 -14.78 -14.46 6.22
N HIS A 514 -14.89 -13.18 5.88
CA HIS A 514 -16.07 -12.35 6.16
C HIS A 514 -16.49 -11.52 4.94
N PRO A 515 -16.97 -12.15 3.85
CA PRO A 515 -17.27 -11.46 2.58
C PRO A 515 -18.38 -10.41 2.68
N HIS A 516 -19.23 -10.48 3.70
CA HIS A 516 -20.30 -9.50 3.95
C HIS A 516 -19.80 -8.24 4.67
N VAL A 517 -18.57 -8.24 5.18
CA VAL A 517 -17.95 -7.10 5.87
C VAL A 517 -16.97 -6.42 4.93
N PHE A 518 -16.96 -5.09 4.90
CA PHE A 518 -16.05 -4.32 4.06
C PHE A 518 -15.52 -3.09 4.79
N GLY A 519 -14.29 -2.71 4.47
CA GLY A 519 -13.64 -1.50 4.95
C GLY A 519 -13.66 -0.42 3.86
N THR A 520 -13.96 0.82 4.25
CA THR A 520 -13.95 2.00 3.37
C THR A 520 -13.08 3.11 3.93
N THR A 521 -12.45 3.88 3.04
CA THR A 521 -11.79 5.14 3.36
C THR A 521 -12.42 6.28 2.57
N SER A 522 -12.47 7.48 3.14
CA SER A 522 -13.16 8.63 2.55
C SER A 522 -12.41 9.93 2.79
N MET A 523 -12.74 10.95 1.99
CA MET A 523 -12.25 12.32 2.15
C MET A 523 -12.81 13.03 3.40
N ASP A 524 -13.76 12.43 4.12
CA ASP A 524 -14.13 12.92 5.46
C ASP A 524 -13.04 12.67 6.50
N GLY A 525 -12.04 11.84 6.18
CA GLY A 525 -10.93 11.49 7.06
C GLY A 525 -11.17 10.22 7.86
N GLU A 526 -12.33 9.60 7.72
CA GLU A 526 -12.68 8.39 8.49
C GLU A 526 -12.36 7.13 7.70
N THR A 527 -12.01 6.08 8.45
CA THR A 527 -11.94 4.71 7.96
C THR A 527 -13.01 3.92 8.67
N ARG A 528 -13.94 3.34 7.92
CA ARG A 528 -15.11 2.64 8.46
C ARG A 528 -15.08 1.17 8.11
N LEU A 529 -15.52 0.32 9.04
CA LEU A 529 -15.87 -1.06 8.81
C LEU A 529 -17.39 -1.15 8.82
N THR A 530 -17.97 -1.74 7.79
CA THR A 530 -19.43 -1.85 7.65
C THR A 530 -19.80 -3.27 7.25
N SER A 531 -20.89 -3.79 7.81
CA SER A 531 -21.52 -5.03 7.37
C SER A 531 -22.64 -4.76 6.36
N LEU A 532 -22.73 -5.58 5.30
CA LEU A 532 -23.86 -5.56 4.37
C LEU A 532 -25.16 -6.09 4.98
N LEU A 533 -25.08 -6.81 6.12
CA LEU A 533 -26.25 -7.42 6.76
C LEU A 533 -27.12 -6.37 7.48
N ASP A 534 -26.49 -5.49 8.27
CA ASP A 534 -27.13 -4.36 8.93
C ASP A 534 -26.18 -3.15 8.97
N PRO A 535 -26.01 -2.42 7.85
CA PRO A 535 -25.06 -1.31 7.73
C PRO A 535 -25.35 -0.12 8.65
N GLN A 536 -26.55 -0.03 9.24
CA GLN A 536 -26.88 1.05 10.17
C GLN A 536 -26.41 0.75 11.60
N LYS A 537 -26.36 -0.53 11.98
CA LYS A 537 -25.98 -0.95 13.34
C LYS A 537 -24.56 -1.51 13.39
N ASP A 538 -24.17 -2.24 12.36
CA ASP A 538 -22.88 -2.94 12.29
C ASP A 538 -21.84 -2.06 11.60
N VAL A 539 -21.57 -0.91 12.20
CA VAL A 539 -20.57 0.06 11.76
C VAL A 539 -19.60 0.39 12.89
N THR A 540 -18.32 0.49 12.57
CA THR A 540 -17.29 0.99 13.49
C THR A 540 -16.24 1.77 12.72
N GLU A 541 -15.61 2.73 13.36
CA GLU A 541 -14.68 3.66 12.72
C GLU A 541 -13.39 3.81 13.51
N THR A 542 -12.30 4.13 12.80
CA THR A 542 -11.04 4.57 13.42
C THR A 542 -11.09 6.04 13.77
N ASN A 543 -10.12 6.51 14.55
CA ASN A 543 -9.86 7.95 14.70
C ASN A 543 -9.77 8.63 13.31
N ARG A 544 -10.41 9.80 13.23
CA ARG A 544 -10.45 10.62 12.03
C ARG A 544 -9.06 11.20 11.74
N MET A 545 -8.65 11.13 10.48
CA MET A 545 -7.41 11.70 9.97
C MET A 545 -7.67 13.02 9.25
N ARG A 546 -6.69 13.93 9.22
CA ARG A 546 -6.80 15.19 8.46
C ARG A 546 -6.67 14.93 6.97
N MET A 547 -5.79 14.01 6.61
CA MET A 547 -5.59 13.55 5.23
C MET A 547 -6.08 12.11 5.10
N GLY A 548 -7.20 11.90 4.38
CA GLY A 548 -7.74 10.55 4.16
C GLY A 548 -6.73 9.65 3.43
N SER A 549 -6.53 8.43 3.91
CA SER A 549 -5.70 7.46 3.20
C SER A 549 -6.42 6.99 1.92
N PRO A 550 -5.81 7.16 0.73
CA PRO A 550 -6.45 6.78 -0.53
C PRO A 550 -6.50 5.25 -0.75
N HIS A 551 -5.94 4.47 0.18
CA HIS A 551 -5.79 3.03 0.03
C HIS A 551 -6.22 2.25 1.27
N ILE A 552 -6.98 1.18 1.03
CA ILE A 552 -7.29 0.15 2.02
C ILE A 552 -7.33 -1.19 1.31
N THR A 553 -6.74 -2.22 1.92
CA THR A 553 -6.79 -3.60 1.41
C THR A 553 -6.86 -4.57 2.58
N PHE A 554 -7.57 -5.68 2.41
CA PHE A 554 -7.65 -6.72 3.41
C PHE A 554 -6.59 -7.79 3.17
N SER A 555 -5.87 -8.21 4.21
CA SER A 555 -4.94 -9.33 4.16
C SER A 555 -5.56 -10.56 4.80
N PRO A 556 -5.81 -11.65 4.04
CA PRO A 556 -6.30 -12.91 4.59
C PRO A 556 -5.33 -13.53 5.61
N PHE A 557 -4.02 -13.43 5.37
CA PHE A 557 -3.00 -13.95 6.29
C PHE A 557 -2.97 -13.23 7.64
N LEU A 558 -3.24 -11.94 7.65
CA LEU A 558 -3.22 -11.11 8.85
C LEU A 558 -4.62 -10.93 9.45
N GLN A 559 -5.67 -11.41 8.78
CA GLN A 559 -7.09 -11.21 9.10
C GLN A 559 -7.41 -9.75 9.47
N SER A 560 -6.80 -8.82 8.74
CA SER A 560 -6.78 -7.41 9.08
C SER A 560 -6.74 -6.54 7.83
N PHE A 561 -7.30 -5.34 7.94
CA PHE A 561 -7.13 -4.30 6.94
C PHE A 561 -5.78 -3.63 7.09
N VAL A 562 -5.22 -3.22 5.97
CA VAL A 562 -3.97 -2.48 5.84
C VAL A 562 -4.27 -1.16 5.16
N SER A 563 -3.76 -0.07 5.73
CA SER A 563 -3.89 1.30 5.22
C SER A 563 -2.66 2.11 5.61
N SER A 564 -2.60 3.37 5.19
CA SER A 564 -1.58 4.32 5.64
C SER A 564 -2.16 5.31 6.64
N ASP A 565 -1.30 5.96 7.40
CA ASP A 565 -1.65 7.16 8.16
C ASP A 565 -1.12 8.45 7.48
N GLU A 566 -1.33 9.60 8.12
CA GLU A 566 -0.90 10.92 7.63
C GLU A 566 0.51 11.33 8.07
N ASN A 567 1.13 10.56 8.97
CA ASN A 567 2.47 10.76 9.52
C ASN A 567 3.48 9.78 8.89
N ASP A 568 3.20 9.31 7.67
CA ASP A 568 4.02 8.37 6.92
C ASP A 568 4.25 7.02 7.62
N PHE A 569 3.29 6.56 8.42
CA PHE A 569 3.26 5.18 8.91
C PHE A 569 2.29 4.33 8.10
N ALA A 570 2.64 3.05 7.91
CA ALA A 570 1.66 2.05 7.55
C ALA A 570 0.97 1.55 8.82
N ARG A 571 -0.35 1.34 8.74
CA ARG A 571 -1.17 0.87 9.86
C ARG A 571 -1.94 -0.40 9.49
N LEU A 572 -2.12 -1.25 10.48
CA LEU A 572 -2.91 -2.47 10.45
C LEU A 572 -4.11 -2.30 11.38
N ILE A 573 -5.28 -2.69 10.88
CA ILE A 573 -6.58 -2.50 11.52
C ILE A 573 -7.28 -3.85 11.57
N THR A 574 -7.27 -4.47 12.75
CA THR A 574 -7.86 -5.81 12.95
C THR A 574 -9.38 -5.72 12.95
N LEU A 575 -10.08 -6.75 12.47
CA LEU A 575 -11.56 -6.75 12.42
C LEU A 575 -12.20 -6.51 13.78
N ARG A 576 -11.70 -7.17 14.83
CA ARG A 576 -12.29 -7.10 16.18
C ARG A 576 -11.96 -5.82 16.93
N ARG A 577 -10.82 -5.21 16.64
CA ARG A 577 -10.41 -3.93 17.24
C ARG A 577 -10.27 -2.87 16.17
N PHE A 578 -11.28 -2.75 15.31
CA PHE A 578 -11.21 -1.84 14.17
C PHE A 578 -11.05 -0.37 14.59
N PHE A 579 -11.56 -0.01 15.77
CA PHE A 579 -11.37 1.30 16.38
C PHE A 579 -9.91 1.62 16.75
N ALA A 580 -9.04 0.61 16.87
CA ALA A 580 -7.64 0.75 17.22
C ALA A 580 -6.74 0.40 16.03
N THR A 581 -5.64 1.13 15.87
CA THR A 581 -4.70 0.92 14.77
C THR A 581 -3.32 0.54 15.30
N THR A 582 -2.66 -0.39 14.63
CA THR A 582 -1.29 -0.81 14.96
C THR A 582 -0.34 -0.34 13.87
N SER A 583 0.66 0.47 14.20
CA SER A 583 1.71 0.83 13.24
C SER A 583 2.52 -0.42 12.88
N ILE A 584 2.82 -0.59 11.59
CA ILE A 584 3.49 -1.78 11.03
C ILE A 584 4.68 -1.45 10.11
N ALA A 585 4.82 -0.20 9.66
CA ALA A 585 6.00 0.29 8.96
C ALA A 585 6.12 1.80 9.17
N ARG A 586 7.34 2.33 9.06
CA ARG A 586 7.58 3.77 8.97
C ARG A 586 8.22 4.05 7.63
N LEU A 587 7.58 4.91 6.85
CA LEU A 587 7.88 5.10 5.45
C LEU A 587 8.66 6.41 5.26
N PRO A 588 9.52 6.49 4.23
CA PRO A 588 10.33 7.68 3.99
C PRO A 588 9.47 8.89 3.63
N SER A 589 8.36 8.68 2.91
CA SER A 589 7.41 9.73 2.55
C SER A 589 5.98 9.18 2.45
N SER A 590 5.04 10.04 2.09
CA SER A 590 3.62 9.70 2.03
C SER A 590 3.32 8.55 1.07
N VAL A 591 2.41 7.67 1.49
CA VAL A 591 1.97 6.52 0.69
C VAL A 591 1.15 6.99 -0.49
N SER A 592 1.72 6.83 -1.67
CA SER A 592 1.08 7.12 -2.95
C SER A 592 0.45 5.87 -3.56
N ALA A 593 0.96 4.68 -3.25
CA ALA A 593 0.43 3.40 -3.73
C ALA A 593 0.52 2.29 -2.67
N LEU A 594 -0.50 1.44 -2.61
CA LEU A 594 -0.52 0.23 -1.77
C LEU A 594 -0.90 -0.96 -2.64
N ALA A 595 -0.09 -2.01 -2.63
CA ALA A 595 -0.40 -3.21 -3.39
C ALA A 595 -1.60 -3.93 -2.74
N PRO A 596 -2.53 -4.48 -3.53
CA PRO A 596 -3.47 -5.46 -3.01
C PRO A 596 -2.70 -6.58 -2.30
N CYS A 597 -3.19 -7.00 -1.12
CA CYS A 597 -2.55 -8.07 -0.37
C CYS A 597 -2.48 -9.35 -1.22
N SER A 598 -1.30 -9.97 -1.24
CA SER A 598 -1.10 -11.22 -1.96
C SER A 598 -1.94 -12.34 -1.32
N PRO A 599 -2.67 -13.15 -2.11
CA PRO A 599 -3.32 -14.35 -1.61
C PRO A 599 -2.31 -15.48 -1.36
N CYS A 600 -1.02 -15.28 -1.62
CA CYS A 600 0.02 -16.30 -1.51
C CYS A 600 0.98 -16.09 -0.33
N HIS A 601 1.12 -14.86 0.19
CA HIS A 601 2.04 -14.54 1.30
C HIS A 601 1.62 -13.25 2.06
N PRO A 602 2.06 -13.06 3.32
CA PRO A 602 1.67 -11.89 4.13
C PRO A 602 2.48 -10.61 3.86
N SER A 603 3.51 -10.63 3.02
CA SER A 603 4.31 -9.44 2.72
C SER A 603 3.49 -8.32 2.07
N LEU A 604 3.60 -7.12 2.64
CA LEU A 604 2.92 -5.90 2.23
C LEU A 604 3.89 -5.00 1.47
N LEU A 605 3.40 -4.35 0.41
CA LEU A 605 4.22 -3.54 -0.52
C LEU A 605 3.65 -2.13 -0.62
N PHE A 606 4.46 -1.13 -0.26
CA PHE A 606 4.09 0.29 -0.20
C PHE A 606 4.94 1.09 -1.19
N GLY A 607 4.29 1.83 -2.08
CA GLY A 607 4.92 2.85 -2.91
C GLY A 607 4.76 4.23 -2.28
N CYS A 608 5.85 5.00 -2.26
CA CYS A 608 5.91 6.32 -1.64
C CYS A 608 6.06 7.42 -2.69
N SER A 609 5.61 8.62 -2.33
CA SER A 609 5.70 9.83 -3.15
C SER A 609 7.13 10.23 -3.51
N GLY A 610 8.11 9.91 -2.66
CA GLY A 610 9.54 10.14 -2.88
C GLY A 610 10.24 9.01 -3.63
N GLY A 611 9.50 8.22 -4.43
CA GLY A 611 10.09 7.21 -5.32
C GLY A 611 10.55 5.91 -4.66
N ALA A 612 10.43 5.78 -3.34
CA ALA A 612 10.78 4.58 -2.61
C ALA A 612 9.65 3.53 -2.64
N VAL A 613 10.02 2.26 -2.78
CA VAL A 613 9.11 1.13 -2.57
C VAL A 613 9.58 0.30 -1.38
N VAL A 614 8.74 0.14 -0.37
CA VAL A 614 9.08 -0.53 0.90
C VAL A 614 8.23 -1.78 1.10
N VAL A 615 8.86 -2.84 1.59
CA VAL A 615 8.23 -4.14 1.88
C VAL A 615 8.34 -4.45 3.35
N THR A 616 7.26 -4.98 3.94
CA THR A 616 7.27 -5.48 5.31
C THR A 616 6.30 -6.63 5.51
N ASN A 617 6.63 -7.57 6.39
CA ASN A 617 5.72 -8.59 6.88
C ASN A 617 5.48 -8.36 8.38
N PRO A 618 4.30 -7.84 8.77
CA PRO A 618 4.01 -7.53 10.16
C PRO A 618 3.55 -8.73 11.00
N LEU A 619 3.47 -9.94 10.42
CA LEU A 619 2.91 -11.10 11.09
C LEU A 619 3.55 -11.38 12.45
N ARG A 620 4.88 -11.29 12.56
CA ARG A 620 5.59 -11.58 13.82
C ARG A 620 5.23 -10.59 14.93
N ARG A 621 5.12 -9.30 14.59
CA ARG A 621 4.72 -8.24 15.53
C ARG A 621 3.24 -8.33 15.88
N LEU A 622 2.39 -8.65 14.91
CA LEU A 622 0.95 -8.86 15.13
C LEU A 622 0.71 -9.96 16.18
N MET A 623 1.46 -11.07 16.09
CA MET A 623 1.39 -12.18 17.04
C MET A 623 2.02 -11.83 18.40
N HIS A 624 3.07 -11.02 18.39
CA HIS A 624 3.85 -10.66 19.57
C HIS A 624 4.25 -9.18 19.52
N SER A 625 3.51 -8.34 20.26
CA SER A 625 3.65 -6.87 20.24
C SER A 625 5.07 -6.37 20.54
N LYS A 626 5.83 -7.07 21.39
CA LYS A 626 7.22 -6.72 21.77
C LYS A 626 8.26 -7.06 20.69
N GLN A 627 7.87 -7.71 19.59
CA GLN A 627 8.83 -8.07 18.54
C GLN A 627 9.21 -6.84 17.71
N LYS A 628 10.52 -6.72 17.42
CA LYS A 628 11.05 -5.72 16.49
C LYS A 628 10.37 -5.87 15.13
N GLN A 629 9.96 -4.74 14.56
CA GLN A 629 9.41 -4.69 13.21
C GLN A 629 10.54 -4.50 12.20
N TRP A 630 10.53 -5.33 11.15
CA TRP A 630 11.49 -5.24 10.06
C TRP A 630 10.82 -4.74 8.80
N GLN A 631 11.52 -3.94 8.03
CA GLN A 631 11.12 -3.53 6.69
C GLN A 631 12.34 -3.54 5.77
N GLN A 632 12.10 -3.59 4.47
CA GLN A 632 13.16 -3.55 3.47
C GLN A 632 12.72 -2.69 2.28
N THR A 633 13.56 -1.74 1.90
CA THR A 633 13.36 -0.96 0.68
C THR A 633 13.72 -1.82 -0.53
N TRP A 634 12.79 -1.97 -1.48
CA TRP A 634 13.01 -2.65 -2.75
C TRP A 634 13.98 -1.84 -3.63
N PHE A 635 13.64 -0.57 -3.85
CA PHE A 635 14.43 0.41 -4.57
C PHE A 635 13.99 1.83 -4.21
N VAL A 636 14.82 2.81 -4.55
CA VAL A 636 14.48 4.24 -4.57
C VAL A 636 14.66 4.76 -5.98
N HIS A 637 13.64 5.43 -6.51
CA HIS A 637 13.64 6.06 -7.82
C HIS A 637 13.72 7.58 -7.67
N ASP A 638 14.70 8.19 -8.32
CA ASP A 638 14.80 9.64 -8.45
C ASP A 638 14.59 10.01 -9.92
N TRP A 639 13.84 11.07 -10.19
CA TRP A 639 13.70 11.62 -11.54
C TRP A 639 14.16 13.07 -11.58
N VAL A 640 14.84 13.43 -12.67
CA VAL A 640 15.19 14.81 -12.99
C VAL A 640 14.82 15.13 -14.43
N GLN A 641 14.45 16.38 -14.66
CA GLN A 641 14.21 16.88 -16.00
C GLN A 641 15.49 16.78 -16.83
N GLY A 642 15.36 16.31 -18.07
CA GLY A 642 16.48 16.28 -19.00
C GLY A 642 16.86 17.68 -19.49
N PRO A 643 17.99 17.81 -20.22
CA PRO A 643 18.46 19.09 -20.73
C PRO A 643 17.45 19.77 -21.67
N GLU A 644 16.63 18.98 -22.36
CA GLU A 644 15.51 19.48 -23.16
C GLU A 644 14.21 19.42 -22.35
N LYS A 645 13.48 20.53 -22.32
CA LYS A 645 12.24 20.68 -21.53
C LYS A 645 11.15 19.66 -21.92
N GLU A 646 11.15 19.21 -23.16
CA GLU A 646 10.21 18.21 -23.70
C GLU A 646 10.72 16.76 -23.64
N SER A 647 11.93 16.54 -23.12
CA SER A 647 12.46 15.18 -22.98
C SER A 647 11.67 14.37 -21.94
N SER A 648 11.74 13.05 -22.06
CA SER A 648 11.21 12.11 -21.05
C SER A 648 11.92 12.19 -19.68
N GLY A 649 13.05 12.89 -19.61
CA GLY A 649 13.86 13.04 -18.41
C GLY A 649 14.86 11.92 -18.16
N VAL A 650 15.52 11.98 -17.00
CA VAL A 650 16.52 11.03 -16.54
C VAL A 650 16.06 10.43 -15.21
N SER A 651 15.95 9.10 -15.17
CA SER A 651 15.63 8.37 -13.95
C SER A 651 16.87 7.67 -13.39
N ARG A 652 17.05 7.73 -12.09
CA ARG A 652 18.06 6.98 -11.35
C ARG A 652 17.39 6.00 -10.42
N PHE A 653 17.86 4.75 -10.40
CA PHE A 653 17.42 3.73 -9.46
C PHE A 653 18.55 3.37 -8.52
N GLN A 654 18.26 3.43 -7.23
CA GLN A 654 19.11 2.95 -6.16
C GLN A 654 18.54 1.63 -5.65
N ASP A 655 19.40 0.66 -5.41
CA ASP A 655 19.04 -0.73 -5.14
C ASP A 655 20.03 -1.33 -4.14
N GLY A 656 19.71 -2.52 -3.60
CA GLY A 656 20.62 -3.24 -2.69
C GLY A 656 20.49 -2.86 -1.22
N PHE A 657 19.35 -2.28 -0.83
CA PHE A 657 19.05 -1.95 0.56
C PHE A 657 18.95 -3.22 1.42
N ARG A 658 19.54 -3.15 2.61
CA ARG A 658 19.42 -4.19 3.64
C ARG A 658 18.08 -4.06 4.35
N ALA A 659 17.58 -5.17 4.89
CA ALA A 659 16.48 -5.12 5.82
C ALA A 659 16.90 -4.39 7.09
N GLU A 660 16.04 -3.53 7.60
CA GLU A 660 16.27 -2.71 8.79
C GLU A 660 15.17 -2.94 9.82
N SER A 661 15.54 -2.87 11.10
CA SER A 661 14.57 -2.84 12.18
C SER A 661 14.19 -1.40 12.47
N VAL A 662 12.90 -1.10 12.50
CA VAL A 662 12.43 0.29 12.60
C VAL A 662 11.64 0.50 13.88
N SER A 663 11.94 1.62 14.55
CA SER A 663 11.13 2.08 15.68
C SER A 663 9.80 2.61 15.17
N LEU A 664 8.73 2.06 15.73
CA LEU A 664 7.36 2.46 15.44
C LEU A 664 6.78 3.36 16.56
N LEU A 665 7.64 3.87 17.44
CA LEU A 665 7.26 4.90 18.38
C LEU A 665 6.91 6.16 17.59
N ARG A 666 5.77 6.75 17.92
CA ARG A 666 5.27 8.00 17.31
C ARG A 666 5.92 9.25 17.91
N SER A 667 6.89 9.08 18.81
CA SER A 667 7.64 10.21 19.36
C SER A 667 8.44 10.88 18.25
N MET A 668 8.16 12.17 18.06
CA MET A 668 8.81 13.01 17.05
C MET A 668 10.20 13.50 17.51
N ALA A 669 10.61 13.20 18.74
CA ALA A 669 11.91 13.58 19.28
C ALA A 669 13.03 12.88 18.48
N GLY A 670 13.83 13.66 17.76
CA GLY A 670 14.89 13.13 16.89
C GLY A 670 14.41 12.64 15.52
N ASP A 671 13.16 12.94 15.11
CA ASP A 671 12.70 12.68 13.75
C ASP A 671 13.50 13.51 12.73
N TRP A 672 13.97 12.88 11.66
CA TRP A 672 14.70 13.56 10.57
C TRP A 672 13.82 14.58 9.84
N LYS A 673 12.49 14.49 9.97
CA LYS A 673 11.53 15.48 9.45
C LYS A 673 11.37 16.71 10.33
N MET A 674 11.92 16.70 11.54
CA MET A 674 11.93 17.87 12.40
C MET A 674 13.10 18.77 12.05
N VAL A 675 12.82 19.89 11.38
CA VAL A 675 13.79 20.95 11.12
C VAL A 675 13.42 22.14 12.00
N ASN A 676 14.33 22.54 12.91
CA ASN A 676 14.11 23.63 13.87
C ASN A 676 12.84 23.45 14.74
N GLY A 677 12.51 22.21 15.11
CA GLY A 677 11.32 21.90 15.91
C GLY A 677 10.00 22.01 15.15
N THR A 678 10.04 22.21 13.83
CA THR A 678 8.87 22.21 12.94
C THR A 678 8.92 20.98 12.04
N MET A 679 7.78 20.30 11.91
CA MET A 679 7.64 19.24 10.90
C MET A 679 7.71 19.83 9.50
N VAL A 680 8.62 19.31 8.68
CA VAL A 680 8.71 19.66 7.27
C VAL A 680 8.13 18.52 6.43
N ILE A 681 7.28 18.89 5.47
CA ILE A 681 6.79 17.98 4.43
C ILE A 681 7.61 18.25 3.17
N THR A 682 8.31 17.22 2.68
CA THR A 682 9.05 17.30 1.42
C THR A 682 8.08 17.18 0.25
N ILE A 683 8.17 18.14 -0.68
CA ILE A 683 7.45 18.09 -1.96
C ILE A 683 8.38 17.43 -2.97
N TYR A 684 7.89 16.41 -3.66
CA TYR A 684 8.61 15.68 -4.69
C TYR A 684 8.04 16.01 -6.08
N GLU A 685 8.86 15.83 -7.11
CA GLU A 685 8.41 15.88 -8.50
C GLU A 685 7.36 14.79 -8.75
N GLU A 686 6.34 15.10 -9.56
CA GLU A 686 5.29 14.14 -9.88
C GLU A 686 5.86 12.89 -10.55
N GLU A 687 6.89 13.06 -11.37
CA GLU A 687 7.57 12.00 -12.12
C GLU A 687 8.35 11.03 -11.22
N THR A 688 8.85 11.49 -10.07
CA THR A 688 9.57 10.69 -9.08
C THR A 688 8.65 9.67 -8.39
N ASN A 689 7.38 10.03 -8.22
CA ASN A 689 6.37 9.30 -7.46
C ASN A 689 6.17 7.85 -7.92
N VAL A 690 6.03 6.92 -6.97
CA VAL A 690 5.54 5.56 -7.23
C VAL A 690 4.01 5.59 -7.26
N THR A 691 3.40 5.40 -8.42
CA THR A 691 1.95 5.59 -8.59
C THR A 691 1.15 4.30 -8.46
N SER A 692 1.78 3.15 -8.67
CA SER A 692 1.12 1.85 -8.53
C SER A 692 2.12 0.75 -8.18
N VAL A 693 1.72 -0.16 -7.32
CA VAL A 693 2.50 -1.36 -6.97
C VAL A 693 1.57 -2.56 -6.92
N ALA A 694 2.07 -3.74 -7.29
CA ALA A 694 1.28 -4.97 -7.26
C ALA A 694 2.16 -6.21 -7.07
N TRP A 695 1.64 -7.18 -6.32
CA TRP A 695 2.10 -8.56 -6.31
C TRP A 695 1.43 -9.36 -7.41
N ASN A 696 2.12 -10.34 -7.98
CA ASN A 696 1.44 -11.33 -8.82
C ASN A 696 0.62 -12.28 -7.92
N PRO A 697 -0.71 -12.35 -8.07
CA PRO A 697 -1.57 -13.14 -7.19
C PRO A 697 -1.54 -14.63 -7.49
N ASN A 698 -0.89 -15.07 -8.58
CA ASN A 698 -0.86 -16.46 -9.01
C ASN A 698 0.27 -17.22 -8.31
N GLN A 699 -0.05 -18.36 -7.69
CA GLN A 699 0.90 -19.14 -6.89
C GLN A 699 2.20 -19.47 -7.63
N VAL A 700 2.12 -19.76 -8.93
CA VAL A 700 3.28 -20.10 -9.77
C VAL A 700 4.30 -18.95 -9.85
N CYS A 701 3.85 -17.71 -9.69
CA CYS A 701 4.66 -16.50 -9.83
C CYS A 701 4.55 -15.59 -8.60
N ALA A 702 4.20 -16.15 -7.44
CA ALA A 702 3.95 -15.40 -6.21
C ALA A 702 5.18 -14.63 -5.66
N GLY A 703 6.38 -14.87 -6.22
CA GLY A 703 7.58 -14.09 -5.94
C GLY A 703 7.70 -12.80 -6.75
N TRP A 704 6.83 -12.56 -7.74
CA TRP A 704 6.97 -11.43 -8.65
C TRP A 704 6.24 -10.20 -8.14
N ALA A 705 6.94 -9.07 -8.23
CA ALA A 705 6.40 -7.75 -7.92
C ALA A 705 6.54 -6.81 -9.12
N SER A 706 5.67 -5.81 -9.15
CA SER A 706 5.71 -4.75 -10.15
C SER A 706 5.50 -3.38 -9.50
N ALA A 707 6.18 -2.36 -10.01
CA ALA A 707 6.03 -0.97 -9.61
C ALA A 707 5.96 -0.05 -10.84
N GLY A 708 4.96 0.82 -10.89
CA GLY A 708 4.79 1.86 -11.90
C GLY A 708 5.07 3.25 -11.32
N MET A 709 5.69 4.10 -12.13
CA MET A 709 6.19 5.41 -11.72
C MET A 709 5.47 6.55 -12.44
N GLY A 710 5.55 7.75 -11.84
CA GLY A 710 5.01 8.99 -12.38
C GLY A 710 5.62 9.38 -13.73
N CYS A 711 6.90 9.08 -13.94
CA CYS A 711 7.59 9.29 -15.21
C CYS A 711 7.17 8.33 -16.34
N GLY A 712 6.35 7.32 -16.03
CA GLY A 712 5.87 6.32 -16.99
C GLY A 712 6.73 5.07 -17.11
N LEU A 713 7.80 4.94 -16.33
CA LEU A 713 8.56 3.71 -16.23
C LEU A 713 7.78 2.65 -15.42
N LEU A 714 7.92 1.39 -15.81
CA LEU A 714 7.42 0.20 -15.13
C LEU A 714 8.58 -0.75 -14.84
N ARG A 715 8.72 -1.14 -13.57
CA ARG A 715 9.63 -2.20 -13.13
C ARG A 715 8.84 -3.47 -12.81
N VAL A 716 9.28 -4.62 -13.31
CA VAL A 716 8.80 -5.96 -12.94
C VAL A 716 9.98 -6.83 -12.55
N GLU A 717 9.94 -7.50 -11.41
CA GLU A 717 11.06 -8.31 -10.90
C GLU A 717 10.57 -9.55 -10.14
N ASP A 718 11.34 -10.63 -10.21
CA ASP A 718 11.24 -11.73 -9.25
C ASP A 718 12.03 -11.35 -7.99
N VAL A 719 11.30 -10.95 -6.93
CA VAL A 719 11.87 -10.46 -5.68
C VAL A 719 11.94 -11.53 -4.59
N ALA A 720 11.57 -12.78 -4.90
CA ALA A 720 11.65 -13.87 -3.92
C ALA A 720 13.10 -14.18 -3.54
N LEU A 721 13.37 -14.17 -2.24
CA LEU A 721 14.70 -14.48 -1.69
C LEU A 721 15.06 -15.94 -2.00
N SER A 722 16.28 -16.18 -2.49
CA SER A 722 16.77 -17.51 -2.87
C SER A 722 16.93 -18.44 -1.69
#